data_AF-A0A7I8ILA6-F1
#
_entry.id   AF-A0A7I8ILA6-F1
#
_cell.length_a   1.000
_cell.length_b   1.000
_cell.length_c   1.000
_cell.angle_alpha   90.00
_cell.angle_beta   90.00
_cell.angle_gamma   90.00
#
_symmetry.space_group_name_H-M   'P 1'
#
loop_
_entity.id
_entity.type
_entity.pdbx_description
1 polymer ?
#
loop_
_entity_poly.entity_id
_entity_poly.type
_entity_poly.pdbx_seq_one_letter_code
_entity_poly.pdbx_strand_id
1 'polypeptide(L)'
;MAVGGREAAAAPVSRKLTVEVCNARNLMPKDGQGTASSYAIVDFDGQRRRTKTRPRDLNPQWDERLEFLVLEPGAMASETLEVNRRGTFLGRVRISGSVFPKAGAESLVYYPLEKRSVFSQIKGEIGLKICYEDEPAKAAEPPAAGAAATPADEKSEEEKKKKPEGNDGKEPEGKQAEVKKQETRSEEEKKKTSSHPEEKKEKAEEADKEKVQSKPQAAAKVEEKVAAAVAAEPSPKEKKQLQLDPTLAVSSPAKFNPSRGGGGGGGGGGTAAGKGGELGRSVTATSYDLVDRVPYLFVRLLRAKHSAGGDRQLYGKVSIGTHSVRTRPAAEGEWDQVFAFHKGSLNSTALDVSVWADKKKDDAAASETTTACLGVWYSLELGGGHGGAAGNDVMLAAWIGTQADEAFREAWQSDSGGCLAHTRSKAYLSPKLWYLRLTVIQAQDLRDHRKELYVKGQLGMQVFRTAKMLSSSGSSAGPSWHEDLLFVAAEPFEPFLLVAVEEAASGQPVGQAKVHLSGVHRRSDDRSEPPSQWLNLAAGDPSGYAGRIHVKVCLEGGYHVLDEAAHATSDVRATASKQSSRPPLGMLEVGVRGAANLLPIKKPPPPKDAAAGAVCGSTDAFVVLKYGQKWVRTRTITDQFNPRWSEQYVWDVFDPCTVLTVAVFDNGNGKDTPIGKVRIRLSTLDANQVYVRTYPLTAVLPGVGAKKMGELELAIRFTCFSWVGLIQAYGTPMLPRMHYVRPLGPAQQDLLRHAAVRAVATRLARSEPPLGAEVVHYMLDDGAQAWSMRRSKANWLRIVACLSWAATAARWLYAVRMWSHPTTTVLVHLLMAAVVLCPGLLLPTALVPPRPAGPAAGADPRLSCIDAVGADELDEELDGMPTGRPEQQVRARYDRLRTLAGRAQALLGDVAAQGERVEALVGWRDPRATTLFAGACLLAAVVFYAVPFRVLVLTGGCYYLRHPRFRDELPSPAVTFFRRLPSLSDQIL
;
A
#
# COMPACT_ATOMS: atom_id res chain seq x y z
N MET A 1 32.32 49.93 -41.66
CA MET A 1 31.44 50.46 -42.73
C MET A 1 30.33 49.44 -42.91
N ALA A 2 29.05 49.80 -42.76
CA ALA A 2 28.14 50.22 -43.85
C ALA A 2 27.94 49.11 -44.90
N VAL A 3 26.74 48.79 -45.38
CA VAL A 3 25.51 49.59 -45.48
C VAL A 3 24.29 48.84 -44.92
N GLY A 4 23.29 49.58 -44.39
CA GLY A 4 21.96 49.04 -44.08
C GLY A 4 20.92 49.49 -45.11
N GLY A 5 20.06 48.57 -45.55
CA GLY A 5 18.89 48.90 -46.37
C GLY A 5 17.69 49.29 -45.50
N ARG A 6 17.00 50.37 -45.84
CA ARG A 6 15.65 50.68 -45.33
C ARG A 6 14.63 50.13 -46.32
N GLU A 7 13.77 49.23 -45.88
CA GLU A 7 12.53 48.88 -46.58
C GLU A 7 11.37 49.69 -45.99
N ALA A 8 10.36 50.01 -46.81
CA ALA A 8 9.34 50.99 -46.45
C ALA A 8 8.24 50.39 -45.55
N ALA A 9 7.91 51.09 -44.46
CA ALA A 9 6.80 50.70 -43.60
C ALA A 9 5.46 50.95 -44.32
N ALA A 10 4.71 49.88 -44.59
CA ALA A 10 3.34 49.96 -45.05
C ALA A 10 2.41 50.48 -43.93
N ALA A 11 1.29 51.11 -44.31
CA ALA A 11 0.30 51.61 -43.36
C ALA A 11 -0.34 50.45 -42.56
N PRO A 12 -0.76 50.66 -41.30
CA PRO A 12 -1.40 49.64 -40.49
C PRO A 12 -2.78 49.26 -41.03
N VAL A 13 -2.85 48.11 -41.69
CA VAL A 13 -4.10 47.47 -42.12
C VAL A 13 -4.60 46.56 -40.99
N SER A 14 -5.77 46.89 -40.43
CA SER A 14 -6.44 46.02 -39.45
C SER A 14 -7.07 44.83 -40.18
N ARG A 15 -6.48 43.64 -40.03
CA ARG A 15 -7.04 42.41 -40.60
C ARG A 15 -8.00 41.73 -39.62
N LYS A 16 -9.16 41.34 -40.14
CA LYS A 16 -10.22 40.63 -39.42
C LYS A 16 -10.35 39.21 -39.97
N LEU A 17 -10.32 38.21 -39.10
CA LEU A 17 -10.53 36.80 -39.44
C LEU A 17 -11.95 36.39 -39.00
N THR A 18 -12.73 35.82 -39.93
CA THR A 18 -14.07 35.30 -39.64
C THR A 18 -14.09 33.78 -39.81
N VAL A 19 -14.53 33.08 -38.77
CA VAL A 19 -14.65 31.62 -38.72
C VAL A 19 -16.12 31.25 -38.51
N GLU A 20 -16.77 30.80 -39.57
CA GLU A 20 -18.13 30.26 -39.55
C GLU A 20 -18.07 28.76 -39.25
N VAL A 21 -18.59 28.37 -38.08
CA VAL A 21 -18.63 26.99 -37.62
C VAL A 21 -19.99 26.40 -38.02
N CYS A 22 -20.05 25.76 -39.18
CA CYS A 22 -21.31 25.24 -39.71
C CYS A 22 -21.82 24.04 -38.91
N ASN A 23 -21.14 22.89 -38.98
CA ASN A 23 -21.63 21.65 -38.40
C ASN A 23 -20.50 20.66 -38.03
N ALA A 24 -20.86 19.58 -37.34
CA ALA A 24 -20.00 18.40 -37.21
C ALA A 24 -20.74 17.14 -37.66
N ARG A 25 -20.00 16.09 -38.01
CA ARG A 25 -20.53 14.82 -38.52
C ARG A 25 -19.94 13.63 -37.79
N ASN A 26 -20.73 12.55 -37.66
CA ASN A 26 -20.28 11.22 -37.26
C ASN A 26 -19.52 11.19 -35.90
N LEU A 27 -19.97 12.03 -34.96
CA LEU A 27 -19.35 12.17 -33.65
C LEU A 27 -19.43 10.88 -32.83
N MET A 28 -18.42 10.63 -32.00
CA MET A 28 -18.48 9.55 -31.02
C MET A 28 -19.46 9.88 -29.89
N PRO A 29 -20.45 9.01 -29.58
CA PRO A 29 -21.32 9.19 -28.42
C PRO A 29 -20.53 9.05 -27.11
N LYS A 30 -20.77 9.96 -26.16
CA LYS A 30 -20.06 9.99 -24.86
C LYS A 30 -20.97 10.31 -23.65
N ASP A 31 -22.25 10.57 -23.86
CA ASP A 31 -23.21 10.90 -22.78
C ASP A 31 -23.86 9.64 -22.17
N GLY A 32 -23.26 8.46 -22.36
CA GLY A 32 -23.78 7.14 -21.92
C GLY A 32 -25.00 6.64 -22.70
N GLN A 33 -25.89 7.54 -23.12
CA GLN A 33 -27.17 7.24 -23.80
C GLN A 33 -27.06 7.21 -25.34
N GLY A 34 -25.95 6.72 -25.88
CA GLY A 34 -25.74 6.63 -27.34
C GLY A 34 -25.68 7.96 -28.10
N THR A 35 -25.58 9.10 -27.40
CA THR A 35 -25.59 10.46 -27.97
C THR A 35 -24.44 11.31 -27.40
N ALA A 36 -24.30 12.56 -27.87
CA ALA A 36 -23.32 13.53 -27.36
C ALA A 36 -23.89 14.96 -27.33
N SER A 37 -23.72 15.67 -26.21
CA SER A 37 -24.16 17.05 -26.04
C SER A 37 -22.98 18.00 -26.20
N SER A 38 -22.98 18.81 -27.26
CA SER A 38 -21.70 19.27 -27.83
C SER A 38 -21.71 20.68 -28.44
N TYR A 39 -20.53 21.32 -28.38
CA TYR A 39 -20.24 22.67 -28.89
C TYR A 39 -18.80 22.75 -29.41
N ALA A 40 -18.41 23.87 -29.99
CA ALA A 40 -17.03 24.15 -30.40
C ALA A 40 -16.48 25.36 -29.61
N ILE A 41 -15.18 25.34 -29.36
CA ILE A 41 -14.37 26.51 -28.96
C ILE A 41 -13.37 26.72 -30.08
N VAL A 42 -13.24 27.95 -30.56
CA VAL A 42 -12.28 28.37 -31.57
C VAL A 42 -11.26 29.29 -30.90
N ASP A 43 -9.98 28.96 -31.07
CA ASP A 43 -8.80 29.59 -30.49
C ASP A 43 -7.94 30.17 -31.62
N PHE A 44 -7.73 31.48 -31.62
CA PHE A 44 -6.90 32.19 -32.61
C PHE A 44 -6.26 33.41 -31.96
N ASP A 45 -4.95 33.62 -32.15
CA ASP A 45 -4.22 34.80 -31.64
C ASP A 45 -4.58 35.19 -30.19
N GLY A 46 -4.55 34.19 -29.29
CA GLY A 46 -4.93 34.29 -27.87
C GLY A 46 -6.43 34.49 -27.59
N GLN A 47 -7.23 34.88 -28.58
CA GLN A 47 -8.66 35.12 -28.49
C GLN A 47 -9.44 33.80 -28.60
N ARG A 48 -10.39 33.59 -27.69
CA ARG A 48 -11.15 32.34 -27.57
C ARG A 48 -12.64 32.62 -27.66
N ARG A 49 -13.33 32.06 -28.65
CA ARG A 49 -14.80 32.17 -28.80
C ARG A 49 -15.45 30.79 -28.80
N ARG A 50 -16.72 30.70 -28.40
CA ARG A 50 -17.48 29.45 -28.19
C ARG A 50 -18.82 29.48 -28.91
N THR A 51 -19.20 28.37 -29.53
CA THR A 51 -20.55 28.18 -30.10
C THR A 51 -21.58 27.71 -29.07
N LYS A 52 -22.87 27.91 -29.37
CA LYS A 52 -23.99 27.37 -28.58
C LYS A 52 -23.90 25.84 -28.47
N THR A 53 -24.47 25.29 -27.40
CA THR A 53 -24.43 23.84 -27.16
C THR A 53 -25.67 23.16 -27.73
N ARG A 54 -25.46 22.17 -28.62
CA ARG A 54 -26.52 21.30 -29.15
C ARG A 54 -26.57 20.03 -28.31
N PRO A 55 -27.65 19.76 -27.54
CA PRO A 55 -27.75 18.57 -26.70
C PRO A 55 -28.07 17.32 -27.53
N ARG A 56 -27.52 16.17 -27.12
CA ARG A 56 -27.86 14.82 -27.61
C ARG A 56 -27.81 14.60 -29.14
N ASP A 57 -26.88 15.25 -29.85
CA ASP A 57 -26.75 15.12 -31.31
C ASP A 57 -25.33 14.72 -31.75
N LEU A 58 -25.25 13.75 -32.66
CA LEU A 58 -24.01 13.24 -33.26
C LEU A 58 -23.65 13.92 -34.59
N ASN A 59 -24.57 14.71 -35.18
CA ASN A 59 -24.34 15.51 -36.40
C ASN A 59 -24.76 17.00 -36.22
N PRO A 60 -24.35 17.67 -35.12
CA PRO A 60 -24.87 18.98 -34.74
C PRO A 60 -24.56 20.09 -35.75
N GLN A 61 -25.54 20.96 -35.98
CA GLN A 61 -25.43 22.18 -36.76
C GLN A 61 -25.45 23.41 -35.85
N TRP A 62 -24.52 24.34 -36.00
CA TRP A 62 -24.47 25.62 -35.28
C TRP A 62 -24.74 26.78 -36.22
N ASP A 63 -24.02 26.83 -37.34
CA ASP A 63 -24.04 27.92 -38.32
C ASP A 63 -23.77 29.29 -37.67
N GLU A 64 -22.74 29.31 -36.80
CA GLU A 64 -22.36 30.49 -36.01
C GLU A 64 -21.03 31.09 -36.49
N ARG A 65 -21.03 32.41 -36.73
CA ARG A 65 -19.86 33.20 -37.13
C ARG A 65 -19.11 33.73 -35.91
N LEU A 66 -17.82 33.45 -35.85
CA LEU A 66 -16.92 33.89 -34.78
C LEU A 66 -15.82 34.76 -35.42
N GLU A 67 -15.74 36.02 -34.99
CA GLU A 67 -14.81 37.01 -35.54
C GLU A 67 -13.58 37.18 -34.63
N PHE A 68 -12.42 37.42 -35.21
CA PHE A 68 -11.15 37.60 -34.50
C PHE A 68 -10.38 38.76 -35.13
N LEU A 69 -9.71 39.58 -34.30
CA LEU A 69 -8.80 40.61 -34.78
C LEU A 69 -7.41 39.99 -34.90
N VAL A 70 -6.72 40.15 -36.03
CA VAL A 70 -5.36 39.66 -36.23
C VAL A 70 -4.39 40.73 -35.75
N LEU A 71 -3.60 40.47 -34.71
CA LEU A 71 -2.69 41.47 -34.12
C LEU A 71 -1.50 41.79 -35.04
N GLU A 72 -0.95 40.78 -35.74
CA GLU A 72 0.11 40.96 -36.73
C GLU A 72 -0.23 40.31 -38.08
N PRO A 73 -0.64 41.08 -39.11
CA PRO A 73 -0.98 40.55 -40.44
C PRO A 73 0.14 39.78 -41.16
N GLY A 74 1.39 39.90 -40.71
CA GLY A 74 2.54 39.13 -41.18
C GLY A 74 2.79 37.82 -40.42
N ALA A 75 2.41 37.73 -39.13
CA ALA A 75 2.58 36.53 -38.32
C ALA A 75 1.54 35.45 -38.64
N MET A 76 0.35 35.86 -39.11
CA MET A 76 -0.82 35.06 -39.46
C MET A 76 -0.52 33.74 -40.19
N ALA A 77 0.45 33.70 -41.10
CA ALA A 77 0.80 32.47 -41.83
C ALA A 77 1.44 31.38 -40.94
N SER A 78 2.10 31.78 -39.86
CA SER A 78 2.74 30.90 -38.87
C SER A 78 1.81 30.46 -37.73
N GLU A 79 0.71 31.19 -37.53
CA GLU A 79 -0.29 30.91 -36.50
C GLU A 79 -1.14 29.68 -36.82
N THR A 80 -1.73 29.08 -35.78
CA THR A 80 -2.64 27.93 -35.91
C THR A 80 -3.98 28.21 -35.24
N LEU A 81 -5.05 28.20 -36.02
CA LEU A 81 -6.42 28.15 -35.53
C LEU A 81 -6.65 26.78 -34.88
N GLU A 82 -6.95 26.75 -33.58
CA GLU A 82 -7.30 25.52 -32.88
C GLU A 82 -8.80 25.46 -32.62
N VAL A 83 -9.46 24.41 -33.11
CA VAL A 83 -10.87 24.14 -32.77
C VAL A 83 -10.93 22.97 -31.80
N ASN A 84 -11.47 23.22 -30.60
CA ASN A 84 -11.42 22.31 -29.45
C ASN A 84 -12.82 22.16 -28.83
N ARG A 85 -13.14 20.98 -28.30
CA ARG A 85 -14.50 20.63 -27.85
C ARG A 85 -14.46 20.18 -26.38
N ARG A 86 -14.62 21.15 -25.45
CA ARG A 86 -14.67 20.91 -24.01
C ARG A 86 -16.01 20.30 -23.57
N GLY A 87 -16.00 19.65 -22.41
CA GLY A 87 -16.85 18.50 -22.11
C GLY A 87 -16.03 17.21 -22.23
N THR A 88 -16.67 16.07 -22.46
CA THR A 88 -16.01 14.76 -22.58
C THR A 88 -15.23 14.67 -23.89
N PHE A 89 -14.01 15.22 -23.92
CA PHE A 89 -13.20 15.55 -25.11
C PHE A 89 -13.53 14.73 -26.38
N LEU A 90 -14.19 15.40 -27.33
CA LEU A 90 -14.67 14.81 -28.59
C LEU A 90 -13.66 14.92 -29.74
N GLY A 91 -12.63 15.76 -29.63
CA GLY A 91 -11.61 15.95 -30.65
C GLY A 91 -11.04 17.37 -30.69
N ARG A 92 -10.00 17.56 -31.52
CA ARG A 92 -9.36 18.84 -31.84
C ARG A 92 -9.16 18.94 -33.36
N VAL A 93 -9.08 20.15 -33.90
CA VAL A 93 -8.50 20.43 -35.23
C VAL A 93 -7.48 21.54 -35.09
N ARG A 94 -6.44 21.50 -35.92
CA ARG A 94 -5.41 22.54 -36.05
C ARG A 94 -5.28 22.93 -37.52
N ILE A 95 -5.41 24.21 -37.84
CA ILE A 95 -5.30 24.73 -39.21
C ILE A 95 -4.28 25.87 -39.21
N SER A 96 -3.25 25.80 -40.05
CA SER A 96 -2.28 26.89 -40.23
C SER A 96 -2.93 28.05 -40.99
N GLY A 97 -2.65 29.29 -40.60
CA GLY A 97 -3.20 30.47 -41.24
C GLY A 97 -2.73 30.72 -42.68
N SER A 98 -1.71 29.99 -43.15
CA SER A 98 -1.35 29.88 -44.56
C SER A 98 -2.47 29.34 -45.47
N VAL A 99 -3.51 28.71 -44.90
CA VAL A 99 -4.62 28.07 -45.64
C VAL A 99 -5.88 28.97 -45.71
N PHE A 100 -5.89 30.13 -45.05
CA PHE A 100 -7.10 30.97 -44.98
C PHE A 100 -7.29 31.80 -46.27
N PRO A 101 -8.44 31.68 -46.97
CA PRO A 101 -8.73 32.50 -48.15
C PRO A 101 -9.14 33.92 -47.76
N LYS A 102 -8.94 34.86 -48.69
CA LYS A 102 -9.50 36.22 -48.59
C LYS A 102 -11.02 36.20 -48.81
N ALA A 103 -11.73 37.14 -48.19
CA ALA A 103 -13.18 37.31 -48.33
C ALA A 103 -13.63 37.26 -49.81
N GLY A 104 -14.68 36.48 -50.07
CA GLY A 104 -15.19 36.18 -51.42
C GLY A 104 -14.90 34.76 -51.94
N ALA A 105 -13.87 34.08 -51.43
CA ALA A 105 -13.53 32.70 -51.81
C ALA A 105 -13.91 31.65 -50.73
N GLU A 106 -15.10 31.79 -50.15
CA GLU A 106 -15.50 31.02 -48.97
C GLU A 106 -16.00 29.60 -49.31
N SER A 107 -15.19 28.58 -49.04
CA SER A 107 -15.59 27.16 -49.18
C SER A 107 -15.79 26.50 -47.82
N LEU A 108 -16.76 25.58 -47.73
CA LEU A 108 -17.00 24.75 -46.55
C LEU A 108 -16.09 23.52 -46.60
N VAL A 109 -15.11 23.45 -45.71
CA VAL A 109 -14.12 22.36 -45.64
C VAL A 109 -14.38 21.51 -44.40
N TYR A 110 -14.41 20.19 -44.57
CA TYR A 110 -14.55 19.23 -43.47
C TYR A 110 -13.18 18.75 -42.99
N TYR A 111 -12.90 18.95 -41.71
CA TYR A 111 -11.64 18.57 -41.07
C TYR A 111 -11.85 17.38 -40.12
N PRO A 112 -11.04 16.31 -40.19
CA PRO A 112 -11.15 15.16 -39.30
C PRO A 112 -10.65 15.51 -37.88
N LEU A 113 -11.33 14.96 -36.86
CA LEU A 113 -11.02 15.25 -35.46
C LEU A 113 -9.78 14.48 -34.95
N GLU A 114 -8.75 15.21 -34.55
CA GLU A 114 -7.49 14.69 -33.98
C GLU A 114 -7.69 14.04 -32.60
N LYS A 115 -6.82 13.07 -32.30
CA LYS A 115 -6.74 12.36 -31.02
C LYS A 115 -5.80 13.07 -30.04
N ARG A 116 -6.19 13.18 -28.77
CA ARG A 116 -5.34 13.73 -27.68
C ARG A 116 -4.30 12.72 -27.16
N SER A 117 -4.52 11.43 -27.39
CA SER A 117 -3.60 10.35 -27.02
C SER A 117 -3.82 9.14 -27.94
N VAL A 118 -2.80 8.28 -28.08
CA VAL A 118 -2.93 7.00 -28.79
C VAL A 118 -4.03 6.09 -28.20
N PHE A 119 -4.39 6.30 -26.93
CA PHE A 119 -5.47 5.59 -26.24
C PHE A 119 -6.85 6.27 -26.31
N SER A 120 -6.97 7.48 -26.86
CA SER A 120 -8.27 8.18 -26.90
C SER A 120 -9.11 7.76 -28.11
N GLN A 121 -10.25 7.10 -27.84
CA GLN A 121 -11.30 6.90 -28.83
C GLN A 121 -12.00 8.24 -29.13
N ILE A 122 -11.93 8.62 -30.41
CA ILE A 122 -12.49 9.83 -31.05
C ILE A 122 -12.86 9.43 -32.48
N LYS A 123 -13.98 9.97 -32.96
CA LYS A 123 -14.52 9.79 -34.31
C LYS A 123 -15.31 11.05 -34.66
N GLY A 124 -15.27 11.45 -35.93
CA GLY A 124 -16.05 12.54 -36.48
C GLY A 124 -15.22 13.59 -37.20
N GLU A 125 -15.93 14.49 -37.87
CA GLU A 125 -15.39 15.60 -38.68
C GLU A 125 -16.12 16.90 -38.28
N ILE A 126 -15.50 18.05 -38.54
CA ILE A 126 -16.11 19.38 -38.35
C ILE A 126 -16.01 20.20 -39.63
N GLY A 127 -17.15 20.73 -40.09
CA GLY A 127 -17.27 21.63 -41.22
C GLY A 127 -17.00 23.06 -40.79
N LEU A 128 -15.94 23.66 -41.33
CA LEU A 128 -15.51 25.02 -41.05
C LEU A 128 -15.42 25.82 -42.35
N LYS A 129 -15.82 27.08 -42.29
CA LYS A 129 -15.77 28.04 -43.39
C LYS A 129 -15.05 29.29 -42.86
N ILE A 130 -13.89 29.59 -43.41
CA ILE A 130 -12.94 30.57 -42.87
C ILE A 130 -12.62 31.58 -43.96
N CYS A 131 -12.59 32.87 -43.61
CA CYS A 131 -12.20 33.95 -44.50
C CYS A 131 -11.54 35.10 -43.73
N TYR A 132 -10.69 35.88 -44.39
CA TYR A 132 -10.17 37.13 -43.81
C TYR A 132 -10.47 38.36 -44.67
N GLU A 133 -10.62 39.50 -44.00
CA GLU A 133 -10.90 40.81 -44.59
C GLU A 133 -9.87 41.83 -44.10
N ASP A 134 -9.49 42.77 -44.96
CA ASP A 134 -8.48 43.80 -44.70
C ASP A 134 -9.20 45.16 -44.57
N GLU A 135 -9.43 45.64 -43.35
CA GLU A 135 -10.18 46.87 -43.08
C GLU A 135 -9.24 48.08 -42.89
N PRO A 136 -9.48 49.24 -43.54
CA PRO A 136 -8.66 50.44 -43.39
C PRO A 136 -8.97 51.17 -42.07
N ALA A 137 -7.98 51.28 -41.18
CA ALA A 137 -8.16 51.83 -39.84
C ALA A 137 -8.63 53.30 -39.85
N LYS A 138 -9.74 53.58 -39.17
CA LYS A 138 -10.30 54.93 -38.98
C LYS A 138 -9.81 55.51 -37.65
N ALA A 139 -9.37 56.77 -37.65
CA ALA A 139 -8.76 57.41 -36.47
C ALA A 139 -9.77 57.61 -35.32
N ALA A 140 -9.27 57.57 -34.08
CA ALA A 140 -10.05 57.67 -32.84
C ALA A 140 -9.60 58.85 -31.97
N GLU A 141 -10.54 59.42 -31.20
CA GLU A 141 -10.28 60.50 -30.24
C GLU A 141 -9.99 59.97 -28.81
N PRO A 142 -9.34 60.75 -27.92
CA PRO A 142 -8.93 60.30 -26.59
C PRO A 142 -10.08 60.25 -25.54
N PRO A 143 -9.88 59.57 -24.40
CA PRO A 143 -10.97 59.20 -23.49
C PRO A 143 -11.33 60.26 -22.43
N ALA A 144 -12.58 60.21 -21.97
CA ALA A 144 -13.06 60.86 -20.74
C ALA A 144 -13.51 59.79 -19.71
N ALA A 145 -13.34 60.07 -18.41
CA ALA A 145 -13.66 59.13 -17.33
C ALA A 145 -15.10 59.25 -16.82
N GLY A 146 -15.71 58.15 -16.35
CA GLY A 146 -17.07 58.19 -15.79
C GLY A 146 -17.64 56.87 -15.24
N ALA A 147 -17.34 56.58 -13.98
CA ALA A 147 -18.19 55.95 -12.94
C ALA A 147 -19.08 54.69 -13.16
N ALA A 148 -19.12 53.88 -12.08
CA ALA A 148 -20.28 53.12 -11.54
C ALA A 148 -20.58 51.66 -12.00
N ALA A 149 -21.33 50.99 -11.12
CA ALA A 149 -22.07 49.71 -11.27
C ALA A 149 -21.28 48.37 -11.40
N THR A 150 -20.82 47.87 -10.25
CA THR A 150 -20.95 46.43 -9.90
C THR A 150 -22.39 46.12 -9.44
N PRO A 151 -22.82 44.84 -9.33
CA PRO A 151 -22.68 43.70 -10.26
C PRO A 151 -24.07 42.99 -10.40
N ALA A 152 -24.09 41.66 -10.60
CA ALA A 152 -24.92 40.67 -9.85
C ALA A 152 -25.80 39.66 -10.62
N ASP A 153 -25.99 38.54 -9.90
CA ASP A 153 -27.02 37.49 -9.89
C ASP A 153 -27.39 36.65 -11.14
N GLU A 154 -27.03 35.38 -11.01
CA GLU A 154 -27.82 34.24 -11.49
C GLU A 154 -29.17 34.17 -10.73
N LYS A 155 -30.26 33.78 -11.41
CA LYS A 155 -31.39 32.92 -10.96
C LYS A 155 -32.31 32.69 -12.16
N SER A 156 -32.60 31.46 -12.60
CA SER A 156 -33.37 30.35 -12.02
C SER A 156 -34.88 30.45 -12.27
N GLU A 157 -35.50 29.31 -12.60
CA GLU A 157 -36.96 29.10 -12.71
C GLU A 157 -37.64 29.87 -13.89
N GLU A 158 -38.81 29.50 -14.43
CA GLU A 158 -39.66 28.31 -14.17
C GLU A 158 -40.38 27.76 -15.43
N GLU A 159 -41.53 27.09 -15.24
CA GLU A 159 -42.23 26.22 -16.19
C GLU A 159 -43.05 26.89 -17.33
N LYS A 160 -43.44 26.01 -18.28
CA LYS A 160 -44.81 25.83 -18.83
C LYS A 160 -45.23 26.57 -20.11
N LYS A 161 -46.05 25.82 -20.88
CA LYS A 161 -46.88 26.18 -22.06
C LYS A 161 -46.05 26.54 -23.32
N LYS A 162 -46.39 26.07 -24.54
CA LYS A 162 -47.58 25.36 -25.05
C LYS A 162 -47.21 24.15 -25.95
N LYS A 163 -48.14 23.19 -26.08
CA LYS A 163 -48.32 22.35 -27.30
C LYS A 163 -49.26 23.08 -28.28
N PRO A 164 -49.15 22.84 -29.59
CA PRO A 164 -50.02 21.86 -30.28
C PRO A 164 -49.34 20.47 -30.40
N GLU A 165 -49.98 19.31 -30.47
CA GLU A 165 -51.19 18.89 -31.21
C GLU A 165 -50.96 18.82 -32.72
N GLY A 166 -51.22 17.66 -33.34
CA GLY A 166 -50.76 17.36 -34.71
C GLY A 166 -50.80 15.89 -35.16
N ASN A 167 -51.69 15.09 -34.58
CA ASN A 167 -52.27 13.82 -35.07
C ASN A 167 -51.43 12.63 -35.59
N ASP A 168 -51.87 11.44 -35.15
CA ASP A 168 -51.96 10.14 -35.85
C ASP A 168 -51.04 9.79 -37.05
N GLY A 169 -50.16 8.80 -36.82
CA GLY A 169 -50.61 7.40 -36.94
C GLY A 169 -50.16 6.55 -38.16
N LYS A 170 -50.06 5.24 -37.88
CA LYS A 170 -50.09 4.09 -38.81
C LYS A 170 -48.91 3.80 -39.78
N GLU A 171 -48.33 2.63 -39.54
CA GLU A 171 -47.89 1.61 -40.54
C GLU A 171 -48.99 1.34 -41.61
N PRO A 172 -48.70 0.75 -42.81
CA PRO A 172 -47.74 -0.36 -42.97
C PRO A 172 -47.06 -0.57 -44.36
N GLU A 173 -46.31 -1.68 -44.44
CA GLU A 173 -46.03 -2.52 -45.63
C GLU A 173 -45.25 -1.98 -46.86
N GLY A 174 -44.59 -2.92 -47.57
CA GLY A 174 -43.90 -2.67 -48.85
C GLY A 174 -42.78 -3.68 -49.15
N LYS A 175 -43.10 -4.79 -49.83
CA LYS A 175 -42.11 -5.81 -50.29
C LYS A 175 -41.78 -5.66 -51.78
N GLN A 176 -40.52 -5.87 -52.14
CA GLN A 176 -40.02 -6.47 -53.39
C GLN A 176 -38.54 -6.88 -53.13
N ALA A 177 -38.05 -8.11 -53.39
CA ALA A 177 -37.94 -8.85 -54.67
C ALA A 177 -37.04 -8.07 -55.65
N GLU A 178 -36.01 -8.59 -56.34
CA GLU A 178 -35.50 -9.93 -56.70
C GLU A 178 -34.23 -9.63 -57.60
N VAL A 179 -33.30 -10.49 -58.08
CA VAL A 179 -33.00 -11.93 -57.92
C VAL A 179 -31.59 -12.31 -58.47
N LYS A 180 -30.92 -13.35 -57.88
CA LYS A 180 -29.86 -14.24 -58.47
C LYS A 180 -28.54 -13.58 -58.97
N LYS A 181 -27.43 -14.29 -59.26
CA LYS A 181 -26.96 -15.72 -59.27
C LYS A 181 -25.42 -15.67 -59.06
N GLN A 182 -24.63 -16.69 -58.68
CA GLN A 182 -24.81 -18.06 -58.14
C GLN A 182 -23.69 -18.26 -57.07
N GLU A 183 -22.74 -19.21 -56.92
CA GLU A 183 -22.32 -20.55 -57.41
C GLU A 183 -21.47 -21.21 -56.26
N THR A 184 -21.25 -22.53 -56.10
CA THR A 184 -22.12 -23.74 -56.14
C THR A 184 -21.46 -24.86 -55.28
N ARG A 185 -22.25 -25.87 -54.87
CA ARG A 185 -21.97 -27.14 -54.14
C ARG A 185 -22.13 -27.11 -52.60
N SER A 186 -22.95 -27.91 -51.89
CA SER A 186 -23.57 -29.27 -52.04
C SER A 186 -22.72 -30.43 -51.49
N GLU A 187 -23.18 -31.53 -50.86
CA GLU A 187 -24.48 -32.15 -50.40
C GLU A 187 -24.23 -32.89 -49.03
N GLU A 188 -25.11 -33.56 -48.23
CA GLU A 188 -26.58 -33.74 -47.97
C GLU A 188 -26.70 -33.88 -46.39
N GLU A 189 -27.60 -34.56 -45.63
CA GLU A 189 -28.79 -35.42 -45.83
C GLU A 189 -29.89 -35.07 -44.79
N LYS A 190 -30.23 -35.97 -43.84
CA LYS A 190 -31.38 -35.92 -42.91
C LYS A 190 -30.92 -36.45 -41.52
N LYS A 191 -31.65 -36.36 -40.40
CA LYS A 191 -32.98 -36.96 -40.12
C LYS A 191 -33.66 -36.38 -38.87
N LYS A 192 -34.98 -36.59 -38.78
CA LYS A 192 -35.86 -36.37 -37.59
C LYS A 192 -35.87 -37.66 -36.71
N THR A 193 -36.52 -37.81 -35.56
CA THR A 193 -37.74 -37.15 -35.00
C THR A 193 -37.83 -37.32 -33.46
N SER A 194 -38.81 -36.63 -32.85
CA SER A 194 -39.20 -36.53 -31.43
C SER A 194 -39.67 -37.82 -30.70
N SER A 195 -39.66 -37.77 -29.36
CA SER A 195 -40.78 -38.25 -28.52
C SER A 195 -40.95 -37.46 -27.21
N HIS A 196 -42.19 -37.43 -26.72
CA HIS A 196 -42.73 -36.91 -25.44
C HIS A 196 -43.88 -37.92 -25.05
N PRO A 197 -44.74 -37.79 -23.99
CA PRO A 197 -45.01 -36.66 -23.08
C PRO A 197 -45.26 -37.05 -21.58
N GLU A 198 -45.77 -36.08 -20.79
CA GLU A 198 -46.69 -36.20 -19.62
C GLU A 198 -46.22 -36.92 -18.31
N GLU A 199 -46.82 -36.71 -17.12
CA GLU A 199 -48.10 -36.07 -16.74
C GLU A 199 -48.10 -35.45 -15.29
N LYS A 200 -48.84 -34.33 -15.06
CA LYS A 200 -49.69 -33.86 -13.89
C LYS A 200 -49.25 -34.14 -12.41
N LYS A 201 -49.74 -33.55 -11.29
CA LYS A 201 -50.78 -32.55 -10.83
C LYS A 201 -50.41 -32.21 -9.33
N GLU A 202 -50.97 -31.30 -8.51
CA GLU A 202 -51.95 -30.18 -8.53
C GLU A 202 -51.82 -29.30 -7.24
N LYS A 203 -52.66 -28.25 -7.08
CA LYS A 203 -52.93 -27.35 -5.93
C LYS A 203 -51.91 -26.21 -5.66
N ALA A 204 -52.28 -24.91 -5.57
CA ALA A 204 -53.45 -24.19 -5.03
C ALA A 204 -53.45 -24.09 -3.49
N GLU A 205 -53.90 -23.03 -2.80
CA GLU A 205 -54.45 -21.67 -3.08
C GLU A 205 -54.32 -20.88 -1.73
N GLU A 206 -54.67 -19.60 -1.50
CA GLU A 206 -55.46 -18.58 -2.19
C GLU A 206 -55.06 -17.16 -1.68
N ALA A 207 -55.32 -16.10 -2.47
CA ALA A 207 -55.88 -14.78 -2.12
C ALA A 207 -55.34 -13.90 -0.93
N ASP A 208 -55.48 -12.55 -0.91
CA ASP A 208 -56.19 -11.66 -1.85
C ASP A 208 -55.65 -10.20 -1.94
N LYS A 209 -56.05 -9.52 -3.04
CA LYS A 209 -56.48 -8.10 -3.22
C LYS A 209 -56.13 -7.00 -2.17
N GLU A 210 -55.91 -5.71 -2.52
CA GLU A 210 -55.92 -5.00 -3.82
C GLU A 210 -55.37 -3.54 -3.74
N LYS A 211 -55.33 -2.87 -4.91
CA LYS A 211 -55.61 -1.43 -5.17
C LYS A 211 -54.62 -0.30 -4.79
N VAL A 212 -54.24 0.41 -5.88
CA VAL A 212 -54.43 1.87 -6.11
C VAL A 212 -53.28 2.87 -5.82
N GLN A 213 -52.85 3.49 -6.93
CA GLN A 213 -52.46 4.90 -7.15
C GLN A 213 -51.80 5.69 -6.01
N SER A 214 -50.64 6.29 -6.30
CA SER A 214 -50.62 7.65 -6.89
C SER A 214 -49.19 8.19 -7.10
N LYS A 215 -49.09 9.31 -7.84
CA LYS A 215 -47.89 10.16 -8.00
C LYS A 215 -48.39 11.61 -8.10
N PRO A 216 -47.90 12.53 -7.27
CA PRO A 216 -47.04 13.63 -7.71
C PRO A 216 -45.81 13.79 -6.76
N GLN A 217 -44.74 14.57 -6.99
CA GLN A 217 -44.59 16.00 -7.36
C GLN A 217 -45.21 16.96 -6.32
N ALA A 218 -44.60 18.09 -5.93
CA ALA A 218 -43.26 18.67 -6.23
C ALA A 218 -42.89 19.78 -5.21
N ALA A 219 -41.64 20.28 -5.28
CA ALA A 219 -41.16 21.59 -4.77
C ALA A 219 -41.27 21.86 -3.24
N ALA A 220 -40.69 22.92 -2.64
CA ALA A 220 -39.90 24.05 -3.16
C ALA A 220 -38.73 24.43 -2.21
N LYS A 221 -37.93 25.45 -2.59
CA LYS A 221 -36.79 25.99 -1.81
C LYS A 221 -37.25 26.96 -0.70
N VAL A 222 -36.39 27.18 0.30
CA VAL A 222 -36.01 28.53 0.75
C VAL A 222 -34.48 28.58 0.86
N GLU A 223 -33.86 29.69 0.45
CA GLU A 223 -32.44 30.02 0.69
C GLU A 223 -32.38 31.28 1.58
N GLU A 224 -31.32 31.41 2.38
CA GLU A 224 -30.87 32.72 2.86
C GLU A 224 -29.33 32.81 2.74
N LYS A 225 -28.83 33.93 2.20
CA LYS A 225 -27.39 34.21 2.00
C LYS A 225 -26.88 35.13 3.12
N VAL A 226 -25.67 34.89 3.64
CA VAL A 226 -24.79 35.94 4.17
C VAL A 226 -23.36 35.71 3.67
N ALA A 227 -22.63 36.78 3.35
CA ALA A 227 -21.27 36.81 2.78
C ALA A 227 -20.33 37.54 3.77
N ALA A 228 -19.10 37.08 4.06
CA ALA A 228 -17.83 37.15 3.29
C ALA A 228 -16.95 38.41 3.56
N ALA A 229 -15.75 38.19 4.10
CA ALA A 229 -14.51 39.00 4.06
C ALA A 229 -13.37 38.11 4.60
N VAL A 230 -12.15 37.91 4.07
CA VAL A 230 -11.17 38.69 3.25
C VAL A 230 -10.24 39.58 4.09
N ALA A 231 -8.95 39.17 4.27
CA ALA A 231 -7.75 40.01 4.08
C ALA A 231 -6.39 39.31 4.44
N ALA A 232 -5.38 39.56 3.60
CA ALA A 232 -3.92 39.77 3.84
C ALA A 232 -3.02 38.78 4.63
N GLU A 233 -1.89 38.42 4.00
CA GLU A 233 -0.61 38.02 4.65
C GLU A 233 0.31 39.25 4.86
N PRO A 234 1.29 39.17 5.79
CA PRO A 234 2.54 39.93 5.68
C PRO A 234 3.82 39.08 5.84
N SER A 235 4.87 39.45 5.09
CA SER A 235 6.20 38.81 5.10
C SER A 235 7.05 39.16 6.33
N PRO A 236 7.88 38.24 6.87
CA PRO A 236 8.85 38.55 7.92
C PRO A 236 10.10 39.28 7.39
N LYS A 237 10.73 40.09 8.25
CA LYS A 237 12.08 40.66 8.05
C LYS A 237 12.98 40.31 9.23
N GLU A 238 14.27 40.12 8.95
CA GLU A 238 15.30 39.90 9.98
C GLU A 238 15.47 41.12 10.90
N LYS A 239 15.92 40.89 12.14
CA LYS A 239 16.82 41.81 12.85
C LYS A 239 17.63 41.11 13.94
N LYS A 240 18.74 41.75 14.32
CA LYS A 240 19.85 41.15 15.07
C LYS A 240 19.62 41.03 16.58
N GLN A 241 20.21 39.96 17.11
CA GLN A 241 20.75 39.78 18.45
C GLN A 241 21.48 41.02 19.02
N LEU A 242 21.30 41.28 20.33
CA LEU A 242 22.23 42.04 21.19
C LEU A 242 21.97 41.68 22.67
N GLN A 243 22.98 41.89 23.53
CA GLN A 243 22.99 41.47 24.94
C GLN A 243 22.71 42.66 25.90
N LEU A 244 22.26 42.38 27.13
CA LEU A 244 22.86 42.89 28.39
C LEU A 244 22.07 42.41 29.63
N ASP A 245 22.80 42.05 30.70
CA ASP A 245 22.27 41.89 32.06
C ASP A 245 22.01 43.27 32.72
N PRO A 246 21.22 43.33 33.82
CA PRO A 246 21.90 43.43 35.12
C PRO A 246 21.25 42.64 36.28
N THR A 247 22.02 42.51 37.37
CA THR A 247 21.77 41.73 38.60
C THR A 247 20.86 42.39 39.65
N LEU A 248 20.20 41.60 40.52
CA LEU A 248 20.49 41.54 41.98
C LEU A 248 19.58 40.60 42.84
N ALA A 249 20.20 39.58 43.47
CA ALA A 249 19.87 38.91 44.76
C ALA A 249 18.45 38.24 44.93
N VAL A 250 18.12 37.43 45.97
CA VAL A 250 18.73 37.10 47.28
C VAL A 250 18.56 35.60 47.69
N SER A 251 19.59 35.02 48.32
CA SER A 251 19.61 33.83 49.23
C SER A 251 19.21 32.40 48.78
N SER A 252 19.96 31.44 49.33
CA SER A 252 19.56 30.04 49.58
C SER A 252 19.97 29.65 51.01
N PRO A 253 19.32 28.65 51.63
CA PRO A 253 20.02 27.65 52.46
C PRO A 253 19.51 26.22 52.20
N ALA A 254 20.17 25.13 52.61
CA ALA A 254 21.57 24.85 52.95
C ALA A 254 21.81 23.33 52.83
N LYS A 255 23.07 22.86 52.86
CA LYS A 255 23.40 21.42 52.86
C LYS A 255 23.48 20.87 54.28
N PHE A 256 23.11 19.60 54.48
CA PHE A 256 23.47 18.82 55.67
C PHE A 256 24.10 17.48 55.25
N ASN A 257 25.00 16.93 56.07
CA ASN A 257 25.88 15.83 55.68
C ASN A 257 26.30 14.99 56.91
N PRO A 258 25.97 13.69 57.00
CA PRO A 258 26.36 12.83 58.13
C PRO A 258 27.67 12.08 57.87
N SER A 259 28.53 11.98 58.90
CA SER A 259 29.86 11.35 58.80
C SER A 259 29.95 9.97 59.45
N ARG A 260 30.28 8.95 58.63
CA ARG A 260 31.14 7.77 58.93
C ARG A 260 31.27 7.33 60.41
N GLY A 261 30.50 6.31 60.80
CA GLY A 261 30.87 5.29 61.81
C GLY A 261 31.19 3.95 61.12
N GLY A 262 31.78 2.96 61.81
CA GLY A 262 32.26 1.73 61.14
C GLY A 262 32.27 0.44 61.96
N GLY A 263 32.45 -0.69 61.25
CA GLY A 263 32.41 -2.07 61.74
C GLY A 263 31.08 -2.77 61.39
N GLY A 264 31.03 -4.02 60.92
CA GLY A 264 32.11 -4.89 60.41
C GLY A 264 31.71 -6.38 60.31
N GLY A 265 32.20 -7.10 59.28
CA GLY A 265 32.25 -8.58 59.25
C GLY A 265 31.43 -9.30 58.16
N GLY A 266 32.12 -10.06 57.28
CA GLY A 266 31.63 -11.23 56.53
C GLY A 266 30.75 -10.99 55.28
N GLY A 267 30.96 -11.67 54.13
CA GLY A 267 32.10 -12.49 53.70
C GLY A 267 31.84 -13.36 52.46
N GLY A 268 32.75 -13.32 51.46
CA GLY A 268 32.81 -14.22 50.28
C GLY A 268 31.73 -14.01 49.19
N GLY A 269 31.98 -14.19 47.89
CA GLY A 269 33.21 -14.43 47.11
C GLY A 269 32.92 -14.02 45.64
N GLY A 270 33.90 -13.71 44.78
CA GLY A 270 34.67 -14.77 44.11
C GLY A 270 34.61 -14.69 42.57
N THR A 271 34.82 -13.48 42.02
CA THR A 271 35.71 -13.18 40.86
C THR A 271 35.77 -14.11 39.63
N ALA A 272 35.49 -13.54 38.46
CA ALA A 272 36.28 -13.76 37.23
C ALA A 272 36.17 -12.52 36.31
N ALA A 273 37.29 -11.88 35.95
CA ALA A 273 37.30 -10.65 35.14
C ALA A 273 38.26 -10.77 33.95
N GLY A 274 37.77 -10.45 32.74
CA GLY A 274 38.57 -10.29 31.54
C GLY A 274 38.66 -8.82 31.13
N LYS A 275 39.85 -8.22 31.18
CA LYS A 275 40.08 -6.83 30.74
C LYS A 275 40.19 -6.73 29.22
N GLY A 276 39.64 -5.65 28.64
CA GLY A 276 39.67 -5.44 27.18
C GLY A 276 39.35 -4.01 26.72
N GLY A 277 40.24 -3.06 27.04
CA GLY A 277 40.39 -1.78 26.33
C GLY A 277 39.16 -0.85 26.23
N GLU A 278 39.00 0.06 27.19
CA GLU A 278 38.08 1.19 27.04
C GLU A 278 38.59 2.19 25.99
N LEU A 279 37.79 2.46 24.96
CA LEU A 279 37.84 3.72 24.22
C LEU A 279 36.54 4.50 24.48
N GLY A 280 36.47 5.11 25.66
CA GLY A 280 35.25 5.68 26.21
C GLY A 280 34.73 6.91 25.45
N ARG A 281 33.91 6.69 24.41
CA ARG A 281 32.99 7.72 23.89
C ARG A 281 31.62 7.53 24.53
N SER A 282 31.18 8.51 25.30
CA SER A 282 29.99 8.40 26.16
C SER A 282 28.75 7.89 25.42
N VAL A 283 28.21 6.76 25.89
CA VAL A 283 26.87 6.25 25.53
C VAL A 283 25.88 6.56 26.66
N THR A 284 25.86 7.83 27.08
CA THR A 284 24.75 8.41 27.88
C THR A 284 23.99 9.48 27.09
N ALA A 285 23.99 9.37 25.76
CA ALA A 285 22.99 10.05 24.93
C ALA A 285 21.59 9.62 25.40
N THR A 286 20.74 10.59 25.75
CA THR A 286 19.46 10.30 26.41
C THR A 286 18.55 9.48 25.51
N SER A 287 17.97 8.40 26.04
CA SER A 287 17.17 7.39 25.33
C SER A 287 15.85 7.89 24.69
N TYR A 288 15.53 9.17 24.86
CA TYR A 288 14.39 9.88 24.30
C TYR A 288 14.87 11.20 23.70
N ASP A 289 15.27 11.12 22.42
CA ASP A 289 15.92 12.17 21.61
C ASP A 289 15.22 12.32 20.24
N LEU A 290 14.60 11.25 19.72
CA LEU A 290 13.82 11.29 18.48
C LEU A 290 12.39 11.84 18.68
N VAL A 291 12.05 12.23 19.91
CA VAL A 291 10.67 12.36 20.38
C VAL A 291 10.55 13.49 21.40
N ASP A 292 9.46 14.27 21.30
CA ASP A 292 9.15 15.35 22.23
C ASP A 292 8.90 14.82 23.64
N ARG A 293 9.50 15.45 24.66
CA ARG A 293 9.28 15.07 26.06
C ARG A 293 7.97 15.64 26.55
N VAL A 294 6.99 14.77 26.77
CA VAL A 294 5.64 15.14 27.20
C VAL A 294 5.60 15.12 28.73
N PRO A 295 5.32 16.24 29.41
CA PRO A 295 5.24 16.27 30.86
C PRO A 295 3.91 15.67 31.35
N TYR A 296 4.00 14.74 32.28
CA TYR A 296 2.85 14.12 32.97
C TYR A 296 2.91 14.43 34.47
N LEU A 297 1.75 14.72 35.06
CA LEU A 297 1.56 14.74 36.51
C LEU A 297 1.23 13.32 36.97
N PHE A 298 2.15 12.71 37.70
CA PHE A 298 1.96 11.40 38.32
C PHE A 298 1.38 11.55 39.72
N VAL A 299 0.45 10.67 40.06
CA VAL A 299 -0.22 10.59 41.37
C VAL A 299 -0.34 9.10 41.74
N ARG A 300 0.43 8.62 42.71
CA ARG A 300 0.39 7.23 43.22
C ARG A 300 -0.41 7.18 44.51
N LEU A 301 -1.54 6.48 44.48
CA LEU A 301 -2.35 6.13 45.64
C LEU A 301 -1.87 4.78 46.19
N LEU A 302 -1.26 4.79 47.37
CA LEU A 302 -0.69 3.59 47.99
C LEU A 302 -1.76 2.87 48.84
N ARG A 303 -2.15 3.49 49.95
CA ARG A 303 -3.07 2.93 50.95
C ARG A 303 -3.93 4.01 51.60
N ALA A 304 -5.12 3.67 52.08
CA ALA A 304 -5.89 4.48 53.02
C ALA A 304 -6.01 3.78 54.38
N LYS A 305 -5.84 4.52 55.46
CA LYS A 305 -6.31 4.13 56.80
C LYS A 305 -7.77 4.55 56.94
N HIS A 306 -8.59 3.67 57.51
CA HIS A 306 -9.97 3.96 57.86
C HIS A 306 -10.30 3.32 59.21
N SER A 307 -10.87 4.09 60.13
CA SER A 307 -11.11 3.62 61.51
C SER A 307 -12.34 2.72 61.68
N ALA A 308 -13.13 2.47 60.63
CA ALA A 308 -14.35 1.65 60.71
C ALA A 308 -14.08 0.21 60.22
N GLY A 309 -13.89 -0.71 61.15
CA GLY A 309 -13.71 -2.13 60.83
C GLY A 309 -14.97 -2.77 60.24
N GLY A 310 -14.84 -3.33 59.04
CA GLY A 310 -15.89 -4.10 58.37
C GLY A 310 -15.46 -4.47 56.94
N ASP A 311 -15.91 -5.63 56.47
CA ASP A 311 -15.58 -6.17 55.14
C ASP A 311 -16.27 -5.35 54.03
N ARG A 312 -15.61 -4.25 53.65
CA ARG A 312 -16.09 -3.25 52.69
C ARG A 312 -15.00 -2.87 51.72
N GLN A 313 -15.25 -3.11 50.44
CA GLN A 313 -14.40 -2.62 49.38
C GLN A 313 -14.39 -1.08 49.34
N LEU A 314 -13.19 -0.52 49.56
CA LEU A 314 -12.90 0.91 49.44
C LEU A 314 -12.33 1.22 48.06
N TYR A 315 -12.70 2.36 47.50
CA TYR A 315 -12.07 2.95 46.31
C TYR A 315 -11.70 4.41 46.53
N GLY A 316 -10.50 4.78 46.12
CA GLY A 316 -10.07 6.17 46.00
C GLY A 316 -10.62 6.78 44.72
N LYS A 317 -11.15 8.00 44.79
CA LYS A 317 -11.53 8.83 43.65
C LYS A 317 -10.60 10.03 43.59
N VAL A 318 -9.87 10.15 42.48
CA VAL A 318 -8.97 11.27 42.18
C VAL A 318 -9.66 12.18 41.16
N SER A 319 -9.76 13.48 41.45
CA SER A 319 -10.32 14.48 40.53
C SER A 319 -9.37 15.66 40.34
N ILE A 320 -9.17 16.06 39.08
CA ILE A 320 -8.40 17.25 38.70
C ILE A 320 -9.21 18.01 37.64
N GLY A 321 -9.95 19.02 38.08
CA GLY A 321 -10.89 19.75 37.24
C GLY A 321 -11.95 18.82 36.62
N THR A 322 -11.97 18.74 35.29
CA THR A 322 -12.92 17.90 34.53
C THR A 322 -12.58 16.41 34.51
N HIS A 323 -11.35 16.01 34.87
CA HIS A 323 -10.96 14.60 34.91
C HIS A 323 -11.25 14.00 36.30
N SER A 324 -12.03 12.92 36.34
CA SER A 324 -12.42 12.21 37.57
C SER A 324 -12.23 10.70 37.39
N VAL A 325 -11.36 10.09 38.19
CA VAL A 325 -10.93 8.70 38.07
C VAL A 325 -11.21 7.95 39.39
N ARG A 326 -11.40 6.63 39.34
CA ARG A 326 -11.51 5.76 40.51
C ARG A 326 -10.41 4.69 40.49
N THR A 327 -9.88 4.32 41.66
CA THR A 327 -9.08 3.09 41.82
C THR A 327 -9.96 1.86 41.63
N ARG A 328 -9.32 0.70 41.44
CA ARG A 328 -9.99 -0.60 41.66
C ARG A 328 -10.46 -0.69 43.12
N PRO A 329 -11.64 -1.29 43.39
CA PRO A 329 -12.07 -1.59 44.75
C PRO A 329 -11.10 -2.56 45.45
N ALA A 330 -10.80 -2.31 46.72
CA ALA A 330 -9.92 -3.15 47.54
C ALA A 330 -10.45 -3.26 48.98
N ALA A 331 -10.34 -4.44 49.59
CA ALA A 331 -10.95 -4.74 50.90
C ALA A 331 -10.32 -3.97 52.07
N GLU A 332 -9.01 -3.73 52.03
CA GLU A 332 -8.26 -3.05 53.10
C GLU A 332 -7.81 -1.62 52.72
N GLY A 333 -8.35 -1.06 51.62
CA GLY A 333 -7.95 0.26 51.13
C GLY A 333 -6.52 0.35 50.57
N GLU A 334 -5.88 -0.80 50.31
CA GLU A 334 -4.61 -0.88 49.59
C GLU A 334 -4.85 -0.97 48.08
N TRP A 335 -4.27 -0.04 47.31
CA TRP A 335 -4.52 0.04 45.86
C TRP A 335 -3.26 -0.05 45.02
N ASP A 336 -2.13 0.45 45.53
CA ASP A 336 -0.86 0.71 44.81
C ASP A 336 -1.03 1.08 43.32
N GLN A 337 -1.81 2.13 43.06
CA GLN A 337 -2.20 2.55 41.72
C GLN A 337 -1.66 3.94 41.38
N VAL A 338 -0.91 4.01 40.28
CA VAL A 338 -0.41 5.25 39.69
C VAL A 338 -1.40 5.79 38.67
N PHE A 339 -1.62 7.10 38.68
CA PHE A 339 -2.40 7.86 37.70
C PHE A 339 -1.48 8.91 37.06
N ALA A 340 -1.39 8.90 35.73
CA ALA A 340 -0.60 9.82 34.93
C ALA A 340 -1.55 10.75 34.15
N PHE A 341 -1.62 12.01 34.56
CA PHE A 341 -2.42 13.03 33.91
C PHE A 341 -1.55 13.84 32.95
N HIS A 342 -1.95 13.91 31.68
CA HIS A 342 -1.28 14.70 30.66
C HIS A 342 -1.38 16.19 31.01
N LYS A 343 -0.24 16.89 31.17
CA LYS A 343 -0.23 18.29 31.65
C LYS A 343 -1.07 19.22 30.77
N GLY A 344 -1.15 18.95 29.46
CA GLY A 344 -1.94 19.74 28.51
C GLY A 344 -3.45 19.52 28.55
N SER A 345 -3.98 18.59 29.36
CA SER A 345 -5.43 18.45 29.60
C SER A 345 -5.86 18.84 31.02
N LEU A 346 -4.95 19.40 31.83
CA LEU A 346 -5.25 19.83 33.19
C LEU A 346 -5.93 21.20 33.20
N ASN A 347 -7.25 21.19 33.35
CA ASN A 347 -8.10 22.39 33.45
C ASN A 347 -8.12 23.02 34.86
N SER A 348 -7.35 22.49 35.82
CA SER A 348 -7.25 22.99 37.20
C SER A 348 -5.87 22.70 37.78
N THR A 349 -5.44 23.51 38.75
CA THR A 349 -4.24 23.31 39.57
C THR A 349 -4.52 22.57 40.89
N ALA A 350 -5.80 22.37 41.25
CA ALA A 350 -6.20 21.65 42.46
C ALA A 350 -6.35 20.13 42.19
N LEU A 351 -5.88 19.32 43.13
CA LEU A 351 -5.93 17.86 43.13
C LEU A 351 -6.83 17.38 44.27
N ASP A 352 -8.05 16.96 43.97
CA ASP A 352 -9.00 16.45 44.94
C ASP A 352 -8.88 14.93 45.05
N VAL A 353 -8.66 14.42 46.27
CA VAL A 353 -8.62 12.98 46.56
C VAL A 353 -9.68 12.67 47.61
N SER A 354 -10.60 11.75 47.30
CA SER A 354 -11.71 11.35 48.18
C SER A 354 -11.85 9.84 48.22
N VAL A 355 -12.08 9.24 49.39
CA VAL A 355 -12.23 7.78 49.55
C VAL A 355 -13.70 7.45 49.78
N TRP A 356 -14.18 6.42 49.09
CA TRP A 356 -15.57 5.99 49.08
C TRP A 356 -15.66 4.48 49.34
N ALA A 357 -16.73 4.03 49.99
CA ALA A 357 -17.04 2.62 50.19
C ALA A 357 -18.16 2.18 49.24
N ASP A 358 -18.04 1.02 48.61
CA ASP A 358 -19.01 0.57 47.60
C ASP A 358 -20.22 -0.20 48.20
N LYS A 359 -21.35 -0.19 47.50
CA LYS A 359 -22.57 -0.93 47.85
C LYS A 359 -22.73 -2.19 46.99
N LYS A 360 -21.82 -3.14 47.24
CA LYS A 360 -21.82 -4.57 46.89
C LYS A 360 -22.59 -5.00 45.62
N LYS A 361 -21.84 -5.38 44.60
CA LYS A 361 -22.14 -6.60 43.83
C LYS A 361 -20.84 -7.33 43.51
N ASP A 362 -20.86 -8.64 43.65
CA ASP A 362 -19.67 -9.49 43.71
C ASP A 362 -19.08 -9.81 42.32
N ASP A 363 -17.74 -9.81 42.21
CA ASP A 363 -16.91 -10.79 41.46
C ASP A 363 -15.41 -10.50 41.72
N ALA A 364 -14.53 -11.50 41.55
CA ALA A 364 -13.16 -11.47 42.12
C ALA A 364 -12.03 -11.94 41.18
N ALA A 365 -10.85 -11.32 41.31
CA ALA A 365 -9.52 -11.87 40.96
C ALA A 365 -8.40 -11.00 41.58
N ALA A 366 -7.24 -11.59 41.92
CA ALA A 366 -6.14 -10.90 42.61
C ALA A 366 -4.76 -11.17 41.96
N SER A 367 -3.79 -10.28 42.21
CA SER A 367 -2.34 -10.56 42.05
C SER A 367 -1.51 -9.51 42.80
N GLU A 368 -0.32 -9.88 43.25
CA GLU A 368 0.55 -9.10 44.15
C GLU A 368 1.82 -8.61 43.43
N THR A 369 2.38 -7.47 43.88
CA THR A 369 3.83 -7.22 44.12
C THR A 369 3.98 -5.74 44.53
N THR A 370 4.67 -5.45 45.63
CA THR A 370 4.95 -4.07 46.06
C THR A 370 6.42 -3.70 45.91
N THR A 371 6.70 -2.53 45.34
CA THR A 371 8.00 -1.85 45.43
C THR A 371 7.80 -0.51 46.15
N ALA A 372 8.44 -0.38 47.30
CA ALA A 372 8.22 0.77 48.19
C ALA A 372 8.88 2.04 47.64
N CYS A 373 8.11 3.12 47.56
CA CYS A 373 8.59 4.48 47.39
C CYS A 373 8.00 5.36 48.50
N LEU A 374 8.64 6.49 48.81
CA LEU A 374 8.31 7.34 49.95
C LEU A 374 6.97 8.07 49.76
N GLY A 375 5.89 7.46 50.21
CA GLY A 375 4.55 8.07 50.26
C GLY A 375 4.36 8.96 51.48
N VAL A 376 3.63 10.07 51.31
CA VAL A 376 3.28 11.03 52.37
C VAL A 376 1.84 10.79 52.82
N TRP A 377 1.57 10.88 54.12
CA TRP A 377 0.22 10.78 54.68
C TRP A 377 -0.49 12.14 54.65
N TYR A 378 -1.76 12.13 54.22
CA TYR A 378 -2.66 13.28 54.22
C TYR A 378 -3.97 12.89 54.91
N SER A 379 -4.41 13.65 55.91
CA SER A 379 -5.70 13.42 56.57
C SER A 379 -6.86 13.95 55.72
N LEU A 380 -7.94 13.18 55.62
CA LEU A 380 -9.14 13.54 54.85
C LEU A 380 -10.11 14.39 55.67
N GLU A 381 -10.61 15.47 55.07
CA GLU A 381 -11.78 16.18 55.60
C GLU A 381 -13.07 15.39 55.34
N LEU A 382 -13.97 15.35 56.32
CA LEU A 382 -15.21 14.60 56.22
C LEU A 382 -16.27 15.41 55.45
N GLY A 383 -16.88 14.79 54.42
CA GLY A 383 -17.91 15.39 53.57
C GLY A 383 -19.26 15.58 54.25
N GLY A 384 -19.28 16.38 55.32
CA GLY A 384 -20.42 16.68 56.18
C GLY A 384 -19.91 17.32 57.46
N GLY A 385 -20.25 18.59 57.70
CA GLY A 385 -19.55 19.48 58.64
C GLY A 385 -19.73 19.18 60.13
N HIS A 386 -19.18 18.06 60.61
CA HIS A 386 -18.91 17.76 62.01
C HIS A 386 -17.43 17.36 62.13
N GLY A 387 -16.70 17.97 63.08
CA GLY A 387 -15.24 17.93 63.08
C GLY A 387 -14.61 16.69 63.72
N GLY A 388 -13.35 16.43 63.35
CA GLY A 388 -12.39 15.80 64.27
C GLY A 388 -12.40 14.27 64.41
N ALA A 389 -12.80 13.51 63.38
CA ALA A 389 -12.61 12.05 63.39
C ALA A 389 -11.18 11.67 62.95
N ALA A 390 -10.24 11.60 63.91
CA ALA A 390 -8.88 11.14 63.65
C ALA A 390 -8.87 9.64 63.28
N GLY A 391 -8.31 9.29 62.11
CA GLY A 391 -8.24 7.91 61.61
C GLY A 391 -8.59 7.69 60.13
N ASN A 392 -8.77 8.75 59.35
CA ASN A 392 -9.02 8.72 57.90
C ASN A 392 -7.85 9.38 57.14
N ASP A 393 -6.71 8.69 57.03
CA ASP A 393 -5.51 9.21 56.34
C ASP A 393 -5.25 8.44 55.03
N VAL A 394 -4.85 9.14 53.98
CA VAL A 394 -4.45 8.56 52.69
C VAL A 394 -2.95 8.74 52.47
N MET A 395 -2.26 7.68 52.08
CA MET A 395 -0.88 7.74 51.62
C MET A 395 -0.83 8.02 50.11
N LEU A 396 -0.28 9.17 49.76
CA LEU A 396 -0.19 9.70 48.40
C LEU A 396 1.27 10.07 48.07
N ALA A 397 1.68 9.89 46.83
CA ALA A 397 2.86 10.53 46.27
C ALA A 397 2.52 11.19 44.93
N ALA A 398 2.96 12.42 44.70
CA ALA A 398 2.71 13.13 43.44
C ALA A 398 3.98 13.82 42.94
N TRP A 399 4.25 13.71 41.63
CA TRP A 399 5.45 14.27 41.00
C TRP A 399 5.21 14.61 39.52
N ILE A 400 6.05 15.46 38.95
CA ILE A 400 6.04 15.75 37.51
C ILE A 400 7.14 14.92 36.85
N GLY A 401 6.75 14.04 35.93
CA GLY A 401 7.64 13.18 35.16
C GLY A 401 7.41 13.31 33.66
N THR A 402 7.89 12.33 32.89
CA THR A 402 7.72 12.27 31.43
C THR A 402 7.40 10.83 31.00
N GLN A 403 7.17 10.58 29.70
CA GLN A 403 6.93 9.21 29.19
C GLN A 403 8.14 8.25 29.33
N ALA A 404 9.28 8.75 29.80
CA ALA A 404 10.49 7.98 30.11
C ALA A 404 10.54 7.50 31.57
N ASP A 405 9.58 7.92 32.41
CA ASP A 405 9.42 7.46 33.79
C ASP A 405 8.98 5.98 33.82
N GLU A 406 9.56 5.17 34.71
CA GLU A 406 9.24 3.74 34.80
C GLU A 406 7.76 3.53 35.16
N ALA A 407 7.19 4.39 36.01
CA ALA A 407 5.79 4.34 36.41
C ALA A 407 4.81 4.61 35.24
N PHE A 408 5.26 5.23 34.14
CA PHE A 408 4.40 5.58 33.00
C PHE A 408 3.78 4.36 32.32
N ARG A 409 4.44 3.19 32.37
CA ARG A 409 3.95 1.95 31.73
C ARG A 409 2.83 1.27 32.51
N GLU A 410 2.78 1.49 33.82
CA GLU A 410 1.85 0.80 34.72
C GLU A 410 0.67 1.70 35.13
N ALA A 411 0.88 3.01 35.08
CA ALA A 411 -0.13 4.02 35.39
C ALA A 411 -1.40 3.94 34.52
N TRP A 412 -2.51 4.36 35.12
CA TRP A 412 -3.69 4.83 34.39
C TRP A 412 -3.33 6.13 33.63
N GLN A 413 -3.73 6.28 32.37
CA GLN A 413 -3.31 7.41 31.51
C GLN A 413 -4.52 8.22 31.03
N SER A 414 -4.49 9.56 31.21
CA SER A 414 -5.64 10.43 30.91
C SER A 414 -5.92 10.62 29.41
N ASP A 415 -4.91 10.47 28.56
CA ASP A 415 -4.98 10.54 27.09
C ASP A 415 -5.44 9.21 26.44
N SER A 416 -5.42 8.11 27.19
CA SER A 416 -5.82 6.77 26.75
C SER A 416 -7.10 6.24 27.39
N GLY A 417 -7.90 7.13 27.98
CA GLY A 417 -9.28 6.86 28.43
C GLY A 417 -9.47 5.90 29.60
N GLY A 418 -8.43 5.18 30.05
CA GLY A 418 -8.56 4.22 31.13
C GLY A 418 -7.36 3.32 31.37
N CYS A 419 -7.41 2.56 32.48
CA CYS A 419 -6.57 1.38 32.71
C CYS A 419 -7.18 0.13 32.01
N LEU A 420 -7.69 0.32 30.79
CA LEU A 420 -8.25 -0.74 29.97
C LEU A 420 -7.10 -1.50 29.31
N ALA A 421 -7.14 -2.83 29.31
CA ALA A 421 -6.03 -3.62 28.77
C ALA A 421 -5.72 -3.24 27.31
N HIS A 422 -6.75 -3.09 26.47
CA HIS A 422 -6.65 -2.83 25.03
C HIS A 422 -6.12 -1.44 24.64
N THR A 423 -6.12 -0.45 25.55
CA THR A 423 -5.56 0.89 25.25
C THR A 423 -4.07 1.01 25.59
N ARG A 424 -3.48 0.05 26.32
CA ARG A 424 -2.06 0.07 26.73
C ARG A 424 -1.09 -0.17 25.56
N SER A 425 0.07 0.49 25.60
CA SER A 425 1.19 0.17 24.72
C SER A 425 1.85 -1.16 25.11
N LYS A 426 2.33 -1.93 24.11
CA LYS A 426 3.00 -3.21 24.34
C LYS A 426 3.94 -3.59 23.20
N ALA A 427 5.11 -4.12 23.56
CA ALA A 427 5.96 -4.88 22.65
C ALA A 427 5.60 -6.37 22.70
N TYR A 428 5.47 -7.00 21.54
CA TYR A 428 5.22 -8.43 21.39
C TYR A 428 6.36 -9.09 20.62
N LEU A 429 6.54 -10.40 20.83
CA LEU A 429 7.49 -11.22 20.09
C LEU A 429 6.72 -12.24 19.24
N SER A 430 7.00 -12.26 17.93
CA SER A 430 6.51 -13.31 17.04
C SER A 430 7.04 -14.68 17.48
N PRO A 431 6.25 -15.77 17.40
CA PRO A 431 6.79 -17.11 17.61
C PRO A 431 7.90 -17.42 16.60
N LYS A 432 8.87 -18.26 16.98
CA LYS A 432 9.88 -18.74 16.03
C LYS A 432 9.24 -19.80 15.13
N LEU A 433 9.16 -19.53 13.84
CA LEU A 433 8.52 -20.43 12.87
C LEU A 433 9.55 -21.34 12.20
N TRP A 434 9.26 -22.63 12.14
CA TRP A 434 10.07 -23.67 11.51
C TRP A 434 9.27 -24.34 10.38
N TYR A 435 9.94 -24.85 9.34
CA TYR A 435 9.30 -25.78 8.42
C TYR A 435 9.46 -27.22 8.93
N LEU A 436 8.35 -27.93 9.13
CA LEU A 436 8.32 -29.34 9.50
C LEU A 436 8.11 -30.16 8.21
N ARG A 437 9.13 -30.92 7.79
CA ARG A 437 9.06 -31.82 6.63
C ARG A 437 8.72 -33.24 7.09
N LEU A 438 7.64 -33.77 6.55
CA LEU A 438 7.20 -35.16 6.65
C LEU A 438 7.35 -35.79 5.25
N THR A 439 8.45 -36.50 5.01
CA THR A 439 8.60 -37.34 3.80
C THR A 439 7.86 -38.64 4.04
N VAL A 440 6.80 -38.91 3.28
CA VAL A 440 6.07 -40.18 3.27
C VAL A 440 6.70 -41.10 2.24
N ILE A 441 7.37 -42.16 2.69
CA ILE A 441 8.10 -43.07 1.79
C ILE A 441 7.16 -44.18 1.32
N GLN A 442 6.75 -45.05 2.23
CA GLN A 442 5.98 -46.28 1.94
C GLN A 442 5.18 -46.74 3.16
N ALA A 443 4.20 -47.62 2.96
CA ALA A 443 3.52 -48.34 4.03
C ALA A 443 3.50 -49.85 3.78
N GLN A 444 3.46 -50.64 4.86
CA GLN A 444 3.47 -52.10 4.89
C GLN A 444 2.43 -52.63 5.87
N ASP A 445 2.05 -53.90 5.74
CA ASP A 445 1.10 -54.62 6.60
C ASP A 445 -0.27 -53.94 6.79
N LEU A 446 -0.69 -53.12 5.82
CA LEU A 446 -2.00 -52.45 5.83
C LEU A 446 -3.13 -53.47 5.69
N ARG A 447 -4.11 -53.44 6.61
CA ARG A 447 -5.23 -54.41 6.67
C ARG A 447 -6.05 -54.50 5.37
N ASP A 448 -6.23 -53.37 4.68
CA ASP A 448 -7.01 -53.30 3.44
C ASP A 448 -6.10 -53.25 2.20
N HIS A 449 -5.99 -54.37 1.50
CA HIS A 449 -5.44 -54.44 0.15
C HIS A 449 -6.54 -54.17 -0.90
N ARG A 450 -6.18 -53.61 -2.07
CA ARG A 450 -7.08 -53.21 -3.19
C ARG A 450 -7.87 -51.90 -3.03
N LYS A 451 -7.57 -51.05 -2.04
CA LYS A 451 -8.14 -49.68 -1.93
C LYS A 451 -7.23 -48.61 -2.54
N GLU A 452 -7.83 -47.48 -2.96
CA GLU A 452 -7.11 -46.21 -3.12
C GLU A 452 -6.84 -45.62 -1.73
N LEU A 453 -5.56 -45.39 -1.41
CA LEU A 453 -5.12 -44.87 -0.13
C LEU A 453 -4.32 -43.57 -0.31
N TYR A 454 -4.42 -42.67 0.65
CA TYR A 454 -3.53 -41.51 0.76
C TYR A 454 -3.14 -41.28 2.21
N VAL A 455 -2.00 -40.61 2.42
CA VAL A 455 -1.51 -40.27 3.75
C VAL A 455 -1.82 -38.81 4.04
N LYS A 456 -2.46 -38.58 5.18
CA LYS A 456 -2.85 -37.28 5.72
C LYS A 456 -1.95 -36.95 6.91
N GLY A 457 -1.12 -35.94 6.75
CA GLY A 457 -0.44 -35.30 7.88
C GLY A 457 -1.29 -34.16 8.43
N GLN A 458 -1.43 -34.08 9.75
CA GLN A 458 -2.12 -32.99 10.44
C GLN A 458 -1.27 -32.43 11.58
N LEU A 459 -1.07 -31.11 11.56
CA LEU A 459 -0.40 -30.33 12.60
C LEU A 459 -1.34 -29.20 13.05
N GLY A 460 -2.01 -29.41 14.18
CA GLY A 460 -3.05 -28.51 14.67
C GLY A 460 -4.15 -28.29 13.63
N MET A 461 -4.25 -27.05 13.14
CA MET A 461 -5.20 -26.63 12.10
C MET A 461 -4.72 -26.86 10.65
N GLN A 462 -3.46 -27.26 10.44
CA GLN A 462 -2.91 -27.55 9.11
C GLN A 462 -3.13 -29.02 8.77
N VAL A 463 -3.68 -29.30 7.58
CA VAL A 463 -3.92 -30.66 7.07
C VAL A 463 -3.43 -30.73 5.63
N PHE A 464 -2.47 -31.61 5.36
CA PHE A 464 -1.98 -31.88 4.00
C PHE A 464 -2.09 -33.37 3.69
N ARG A 465 -2.31 -33.69 2.41
CA ARG A 465 -2.59 -35.04 1.90
C ARG A 465 -1.62 -35.35 0.76
N THR A 466 -1.12 -36.57 0.72
CA THR A 466 -0.36 -37.08 -0.43
C THR A 466 -1.27 -37.31 -1.64
N ALA A 467 -0.69 -37.59 -2.79
CA ALA A 467 -1.39 -38.24 -3.89
C ALA A 467 -2.07 -39.55 -3.44
N LYS A 468 -3.12 -39.94 -4.19
CA LYS A 468 -3.79 -41.22 -4.07
C LYS A 468 -2.94 -42.32 -4.70
N MET A 469 -2.76 -43.43 -3.99
CA MET A 469 -2.00 -44.60 -4.46
C MET A 469 -2.88 -45.85 -4.38
N LEU A 470 -2.84 -46.69 -5.41
CA LEU A 470 -3.58 -47.96 -5.43
C LEU A 470 -2.80 -49.05 -4.69
N SER A 471 -3.42 -49.69 -3.69
CA SER A 471 -2.86 -50.80 -2.93
C SER A 471 -2.88 -52.10 -3.76
N SER A 472 -1.87 -52.29 -4.62
CA SER A 472 -1.80 -53.39 -5.61
C SER A 472 -1.49 -54.75 -4.98
N SER A 473 -2.40 -55.71 -5.09
CA SER A 473 -2.30 -57.05 -4.45
C SER A 473 -1.38 -58.05 -5.17
N GLY A 474 -0.32 -57.59 -5.85
CA GLY A 474 0.60 -58.43 -6.64
C GLY A 474 2.09 -58.16 -6.41
N SER A 475 2.43 -57.22 -5.52
CA SER A 475 3.81 -56.92 -5.11
C SER A 475 3.95 -57.16 -3.61
N SER A 476 5.11 -57.67 -3.19
CA SER A 476 5.49 -57.73 -1.77
C SER A 476 5.91 -56.37 -1.21
N ALA A 477 6.10 -55.36 -2.07
CA ALA A 477 6.18 -53.96 -1.66
C ALA A 477 4.76 -53.36 -1.54
N GLY A 478 4.42 -52.86 -0.36
CA GLY A 478 3.20 -52.07 -0.15
C GLY A 478 3.25 -50.69 -0.81
N PRO A 479 2.18 -49.88 -0.69
CA PRO A 479 2.07 -48.61 -1.40
C PRO A 479 3.19 -47.65 -1.00
N SER A 480 3.78 -47.01 -2.02
CA SER A 480 4.83 -46.00 -1.89
C SER A 480 4.37 -44.68 -2.48
N TRP A 481 4.79 -43.57 -1.87
CA TRP A 481 4.43 -42.21 -2.27
C TRP A 481 5.68 -41.39 -2.63
N HIS A 482 6.71 -41.45 -1.79
CA HIS A 482 7.93 -40.63 -1.90
C HIS A 482 7.67 -39.11 -1.94
N GLU A 483 6.60 -38.65 -1.27
CA GLU A 483 6.18 -37.24 -1.27
C GLU A 483 6.56 -36.50 0.03
N ASP A 484 6.90 -35.22 -0.10
CA ASP A 484 7.21 -34.31 1.02
C ASP A 484 6.00 -33.44 1.39
N LEU A 485 5.37 -33.73 2.54
CA LEU A 485 4.40 -32.83 3.16
C LEU A 485 5.13 -31.83 4.07
N LEU A 486 4.99 -30.54 3.78
CA LEU A 486 5.61 -29.44 4.54
C LEU A 486 4.57 -28.67 5.35
N PHE A 487 4.83 -28.46 6.63
CA PHE A 487 3.98 -27.71 7.58
C PHE A 487 4.76 -26.56 8.22
N VAL A 488 4.06 -25.53 8.71
CA VAL A 488 4.67 -24.49 9.55
C VAL A 488 4.48 -24.84 11.02
N ALA A 489 5.58 -25.05 11.75
CA ALA A 489 5.58 -25.31 13.19
C ALA A 489 6.05 -24.06 13.94
N ALA A 490 5.19 -23.49 14.79
CA ALA A 490 5.51 -22.35 15.63
C ALA A 490 6.06 -22.79 16.99
N GLU A 491 7.10 -22.14 17.50
CA GLU A 491 7.68 -22.39 18.83
C GLU A 491 6.95 -21.55 19.91
N PRO A 492 6.51 -22.13 21.05
CA PRO A 492 6.58 -23.54 21.43
C PRO A 492 5.65 -24.43 20.59
N PHE A 493 6.19 -25.57 20.15
CA PHE A 493 5.54 -26.49 19.21
C PHE A 493 4.27 -27.14 19.77
N GLU A 494 3.33 -27.47 18.88
CA GLU A 494 2.26 -28.41 19.22
C GLU A 494 2.87 -29.78 19.56
N PRO A 495 2.27 -30.53 20.52
CA PRO A 495 2.91 -31.72 21.05
C PRO A 495 3.01 -32.87 20.03
N PHE A 496 2.02 -33.01 19.15
CA PHE A 496 1.93 -34.15 18.23
C PHE A 496 1.68 -33.72 16.78
N LEU A 497 2.45 -34.29 15.86
CA LEU A 497 2.06 -34.43 14.45
C LEU A 497 1.23 -35.71 14.33
N LEU A 498 0.02 -35.61 13.79
CA LEU A 498 -0.84 -36.74 13.45
C LEU A 498 -0.51 -37.19 12.01
N VAL A 499 -0.35 -38.50 11.82
CA VAL A 499 -0.18 -39.12 10.49
C VAL A 499 -1.22 -40.23 10.36
N ALA A 500 -2.19 -40.04 9.46
CA ALA A 500 -3.26 -41.00 9.20
C ALA A 500 -3.18 -41.53 7.77
N VAL A 501 -3.45 -42.82 7.57
CA VAL A 501 -3.73 -43.39 6.25
C VAL A 501 -5.25 -43.40 6.09
N GLU A 502 -5.77 -42.63 5.13
CA GLU A 502 -7.22 -42.52 4.86
C GLU A 502 -7.56 -43.17 3.51
N GLU A 503 -8.71 -43.84 3.44
CA GLU A 503 -9.26 -44.37 2.19
C GLU A 503 -9.86 -43.24 1.33
N ALA A 504 -9.56 -43.26 0.03
CA ALA A 504 -9.95 -42.21 -0.91
C ALA A 504 -11.45 -42.18 -1.26
N ALA A 505 -12.17 -43.29 -1.08
CA ALA A 505 -13.60 -43.41 -1.38
C ALA A 505 -14.50 -43.13 -0.16
N SER A 506 -14.11 -43.62 1.02
CA SER A 506 -14.91 -43.54 2.25
C SER A 506 -14.49 -42.41 3.20
N GLY A 507 -13.26 -41.89 3.05
CA GLY A 507 -12.66 -40.95 4.00
C GLY A 507 -12.30 -41.56 5.36
N GLN A 508 -12.48 -42.88 5.54
CA GLN A 508 -12.21 -43.55 6.82
C GLN A 508 -10.71 -43.71 7.07
N PRO A 509 -10.22 -43.52 8.31
CA PRO A 509 -8.84 -43.78 8.66
C PRO A 509 -8.58 -45.28 8.81
N VAL A 510 -7.81 -45.86 7.88
CA VAL A 510 -7.33 -47.25 7.93
C VAL A 510 -6.39 -47.45 9.12
N GLY A 511 -5.60 -46.42 9.47
CA GLY A 511 -4.81 -46.37 10.69
C GLY A 511 -4.15 -45.03 10.95
N GLN A 512 -3.77 -44.76 12.20
CA GLN A 512 -3.20 -43.49 12.66
C GLN A 512 -1.93 -43.69 13.51
N ALA A 513 -0.99 -42.76 13.41
CA ALA A 513 0.19 -42.64 14.25
C ALA A 513 0.34 -41.20 14.79
N LYS A 514 0.98 -41.06 15.96
CA LYS A 514 1.28 -39.78 16.62
C LYS A 514 2.79 -39.63 16.78
N VAL A 515 3.37 -38.56 16.25
CA VAL A 515 4.81 -38.25 16.35
C VAL A 515 5.01 -37.06 17.28
N HIS A 516 5.73 -37.26 18.39
CA HIS A 516 5.94 -36.20 19.37
C HIS A 516 7.03 -35.21 18.93
N LEU A 517 6.69 -33.92 18.79
CA LEU A 517 7.58 -32.95 18.13
C LEU A 517 8.82 -32.56 18.94
N SER A 518 8.89 -32.80 20.25
CA SER A 518 10.10 -32.50 21.03
C SER A 518 11.30 -33.38 20.65
N GLY A 519 11.03 -34.61 20.19
CA GLY A 519 12.05 -35.59 19.79
C GLY A 519 12.42 -35.55 18.31
N VAL A 520 11.80 -34.68 17.51
CA VAL A 520 12.05 -34.59 16.07
C VAL A 520 13.40 -33.93 15.80
N HIS A 521 14.19 -34.54 14.91
CA HIS A 521 15.50 -34.05 14.51
C HIS A 521 15.42 -32.62 13.91
N ARG A 522 16.25 -31.70 14.44
CA ARG A 522 16.36 -30.31 13.98
C ARG A 522 17.53 -30.17 13.01
N ARG A 523 17.23 -29.72 11.79
CA ARG A 523 18.16 -29.62 10.65
C ARG A 523 18.52 -28.15 10.37
N SER A 524 19.75 -27.76 10.64
CA SER A 524 20.24 -26.38 10.42
C SER A 524 20.81 -26.16 9.01
N ASP A 525 21.32 -27.19 8.37
CA ASP A 525 22.06 -27.13 7.10
C ASP A 525 21.65 -28.28 6.17
N ASP A 526 21.98 -28.17 4.88
CA ASP A 526 21.60 -29.20 3.90
C ASP A 526 22.35 -30.54 4.09
N ARG A 527 23.54 -30.52 4.69
CA ARG A 527 24.45 -31.68 4.75
C ARG A 527 23.99 -32.83 5.65
N SER A 528 23.12 -32.58 6.62
CA SER A 528 22.59 -33.62 7.51
C SER A 528 21.31 -34.22 6.91
N GLU A 529 21.34 -35.50 6.55
CA GLU A 529 20.13 -36.24 6.20
C GLU A 529 19.28 -36.54 7.44
N PRO A 530 17.94 -36.39 7.37
CA PRO A 530 17.07 -36.71 8.48
C PRO A 530 16.88 -38.24 8.62
N PRO A 531 16.82 -38.77 9.86
CA PRO A 531 16.64 -40.19 10.10
C PRO A 531 15.28 -40.67 9.57
N SER A 532 15.25 -41.86 8.97
CA SER A 532 14.01 -42.53 8.59
C SER A 532 13.57 -43.51 9.66
N GLN A 533 12.29 -43.49 10.02
CA GLN A 533 11.70 -44.32 11.05
C GLN A 533 10.45 -45.03 10.54
N TRP A 534 10.20 -46.23 11.05
CA TRP A 534 8.92 -46.92 10.89
C TRP A 534 8.02 -46.58 12.07
N LEU A 535 6.81 -46.13 11.79
CA LEU A 535 5.77 -45.87 12.78
C LEU A 535 4.71 -46.96 12.67
N ASN A 536 4.31 -47.53 13.80
CA ASN A 536 3.17 -48.44 13.87
C ASN A 536 1.87 -47.63 13.75
N LEU A 537 0.96 -48.08 12.89
CA LEU A 537 -0.37 -47.52 12.74
C LEU A 537 -1.32 -48.25 13.70
N ALA A 538 -2.04 -47.49 14.53
CA ALA A 538 -3.17 -47.99 15.29
C ALA A 538 -4.46 -47.87 14.47
N ALA A 539 -5.33 -48.88 14.54
CA ALA A 539 -6.74 -48.74 14.19
C ALA A 539 -7.44 -47.81 15.20
N GLY A 540 -8.76 -47.60 15.06
CA GLY A 540 -9.54 -46.86 16.06
C GLY A 540 -9.50 -47.47 17.46
N ASP A 541 -9.25 -48.78 17.56
CA ASP A 541 -9.18 -49.53 18.82
C ASP A 541 -7.76 -49.54 19.44
N PRO A 542 -7.62 -49.40 20.77
CA PRO A 542 -6.32 -49.26 21.44
C PRO A 542 -5.40 -50.50 21.36
N SER A 543 -5.89 -51.65 20.89
CA SER A 543 -5.11 -52.88 20.65
C SER A 543 -4.91 -53.22 19.16
N GLY A 544 -5.51 -52.45 18.24
CA GLY A 544 -5.56 -52.80 16.83
C GLY A 544 -4.33 -52.38 16.03
N TYR A 545 -3.37 -53.27 15.82
CA TYR A 545 -2.30 -53.05 14.82
C TYR A 545 -2.89 -52.97 13.41
N ALA A 546 -2.76 -51.82 12.74
CA ALA A 546 -3.33 -51.55 11.41
C ALA A 546 -2.29 -51.55 10.28
N GLY A 547 -1.00 -51.67 10.61
CA GLY A 547 0.12 -51.69 9.68
C GLY A 547 1.30 -50.84 10.15
N ARG A 548 2.25 -50.57 9.26
CA ARG A 548 3.43 -49.73 9.50
C ARG A 548 3.64 -48.72 8.36
N ILE A 549 4.11 -47.53 8.70
CA ILE A 549 4.43 -46.47 7.72
C ILE A 549 5.87 -45.98 7.90
N HIS A 550 6.62 -45.89 6.81
CA HIS A 550 8.01 -45.43 6.75
C HIS A 550 8.05 -43.94 6.41
N VAL A 551 8.60 -43.15 7.33
CA VAL A 551 8.65 -41.69 7.20
C VAL A 551 10.03 -41.14 7.57
N LYS A 552 10.41 -40.01 6.97
CA LYS A 552 11.44 -39.11 7.51
C LYS A 552 10.72 -37.88 8.06
N VAL A 553 11.02 -37.48 9.30
CA VAL A 553 10.42 -36.30 9.95
C VAL A 553 11.53 -35.38 10.45
N CYS A 554 11.53 -34.12 10.05
CA CYS A 554 12.53 -33.15 10.52
C CYS A 554 12.02 -31.71 10.58
N LEU A 555 12.57 -30.95 11.53
CA LEU A 555 12.36 -29.52 11.70
C LEU A 555 13.49 -28.77 10.99
N GLU A 556 13.21 -28.20 9.82
CA GLU A 556 14.18 -27.50 8.98
C GLU A 556 14.30 -26.03 9.40
N GLY A 557 15.39 -25.72 10.09
CA GLY A 557 15.73 -24.38 10.57
C GLY A 557 16.69 -23.61 9.65
N GLY A 558 17.28 -24.26 8.64
CA GLY A 558 18.15 -23.59 7.65
C GLY A 558 17.40 -22.75 6.61
N TYR A 559 16.07 -22.86 6.54
CA TYR A 559 15.21 -21.91 5.82
C TYR A 559 14.90 -20.69 6.69
N HIS A 560 14.64 -19.57 6.02
CA HIS A 560 13.83 -18.48 6.57
C HIS A 560 12.35 -18.80 6.29
N VAL A 561 11.51 -18.92 7.32
CA VAL A 561 10.06 -19.09 7.12
C VAL A 561 9.42 -17.74 6.81
N LEU A 562 8.80 -17.65 5.63
CA LEU A 562 8.15 -16.45 5.13
C LEU A 562 6.79 -16.24 5.83
N ASP A 563 6.73 -15.41 6.89
CA ASP A 563 5.47 -14.80 7.38
C ASP A 563 5.12 -13.50 6.63
N GLU A 564 6.07 -12.95 5.87
CA GLU A 564 5.98 -11.63 5.21
C GLU A 564 6.01 -11.76 3.68
N ALA A 565 5.43 -10.78 2.98
CA ALA A 565 5.60 -10.65 1.54
C ALA A 565 7.08 -10.32 1.19
N ALA A 566 7.65 -11.01 0.21
CA ALA A 566 9.10 -11.00 -0.06
C ALA A 566 9.71 -9.62 -0.38
N HIS A 567 8.92 -8.64 -0.83
CA HIS A 567 9.37 -7.26 -1.09
C HIS A 567 9.31 -6.35 0.16
N ALA A 568 8.58 -6.76 1.19
CA ALA A 568 8.32 -6.02 2.42
C ALA A 568 8.95 -6.69 3.67
N THR A 569 9.84 -7.67 3.47
CA THR A 569 10.43 -8.48 4.56
C THR A 569 11.31 -7.67 5.53
N SER A 570 11.12 -7.91 6.82
CA SER A 570 11.75 -7.19 7.92
C SER A 570 12.90 -7.95 8.62
N ASP A 571 13.04 -9.26 8.39
CA ASP A 571 14.17 -10.09 8.84
C ASP A 571 14.32 -11.33 7.96
N VAL A 572 15.42 -11.43 7.21
CA VAL A 572 15.67 -12.51 6.24
C VAL A 572 16.43 -13.71 6.80
N ARG A 573 16.76 -13.74 8.10
CA ARG A 573 17.59 -14.81 8.70
C ARG A 573 16.87 -16.16 8.75
N ALA A 574 17.64 -17.23 8.60
CA ALA A 574 17.19 -18.61 8.80
C ALA A 574 16.79 -18.84 10.26
N THR A 575 15.76 -19.64 10.52
CA THR A 575 15.21 -19.84 11.87
C THR A 575 16.25 -20.37 12.87
N ALA A 576 17.10 -21.31 12.47
CA ALA A 576 18.22 -21.79 13.29
C ALA A 576 19.27 -20.69 13.53
N SER A 577 19.53 -19.82 12.54
CA SER A 577 20.44 -18.68 12.72
C SER A 577 19.89 -17.55 13.60
N LYS A 578 18.59 -17.58 13.96
CA LYS A 578 18.02 -16.74 15.03
C LYS A 578 18.35 -17.28 16.44
N GLN A 579 19.09 -18.39 16.52
CA GLN A 579 19.64 -18.96 17.76
C GLN A 579 21.17 -18.83 17.87
N SER A 580 21.89 -18.46 16.80
CA SER A 580 23.35 -18.28 16.81
C SER A 580 23.77 -16.81 16.73
N SER A 581 24.85 -16.46 17.42
CA SER A 581 25.27 -15.08 17.70
C SER A 581 25.98 -14.39 16.54
N ARG A 582 25.29 -14.23 15.40
CA ARG A 582 25.68 -13.19 14.44
C ARG A 582 25.45 -11.83 15.11
N PRO A 583 26.46 -10.94 15.19
CA PRO A 583 26.23 -9.58 15.68
C PRO A 583 25.28 -8.83 14.73
N PRO A 584 24.49 -7.87 15.23
CA PRO A 584 23.77 -6.95 14.37
C PRO A 584 24.75 -6.10 13.53
N LEU A 585 24.32 -5.71 12.34
CA LEU A 585 25.03 -4.74 11.50
C LEU A 585 24.85 -3.31 12.01
N GLY A 586 23.75 -3.06 12.73
CA GLY A 586 23.35 -1.74 13.18
C GLY A 586 22.12 -1.77 14.10
N MET A 587 21.66 -0.60 14.51
CA MET A 587 20.50 -0.41 15.38
C MET A 587 19.51 0.55 14.69
N LEU A 588 18.24 0.16 14.65
CA LEU A 588 17.13 0.98 14.17
C LEU A 588 16.37 1.56 15.36
N GLU A 589 16.29 2.88 15.42
CA GLU A 589 15.47 3.61 16.37
C GLU A 589 14.31 4.30 15.63
N VAL A 590 13.11 4.21 16.19
CA VAL A 590 11.89 4.85 15.66
C VAL A 590 11.17 5.58 16.79
N GLY A 591 11.07 6.90 16.66
CA GLY A 591 10.18 7.76 17.42
C GLY A 591 8.85 7.95 16.70
N VAL A 592 7.75 7.54 17.34
CA VAL A 592 6.39 7.76 16.88
C VAL A 592 5.85 9.01 17.59
N ARG A 593 5.91 10.17 16.92
CA ARG A 593 5.57 11.46 17.54
C ARG A 593 4.05 11.65 17.63
N GLY A 594 3.35 11.48 16.52
CA GLY A 594 1.90 11.67 16.45
C GLY A 594 1.34 11.45 15.05
N ALA A 595 0.05 11.68 14.89
CA ALA A 595 -0.59 11.83 13.59
C ALA A 595 -1.34 13.16 13.52
N ALA A 596 -1.64 13.62 12.31
CA ALA A 596 -2.34 14.86 12.03
C ALA A 596 -3.46 14.64 11.01
N ASN A 597 -4.56 15.39 11.18
CA ASN A 597 -5.73 15.39 10.29
C ASN A 597 -6.30 13.99 10.04
N LEU A 598 -6.38 13.14 11.08
CA LEU A 598 -7.07 11.86 10.97
C LEU A 598 -8.55 12.08 10.67
N LEU A 599 -9.12 11.29 9.75
CA LEU A 599 -10.54 11.36 9.44
C LEU A 599 -11.39 10.52 10.42
N PRO A 600 -12.65 10.93 10.69
CA PRO A 600 -13.60 10.15 11.46
C PRO A 600 -13.93 8.83 10.74
N ILE A 601 -13.66 7.70 11.42
CA ILE A 601 -13.97 6.35 10.91
C ILE A 601 -15.25 5.81 11.54
N LYS A 602 -15.47 6.08 12.84
CA LYS A 602 -16.66 5.63 13.54
C LYS A 602 -17.86 6.48 13.12
N LYS A 603 -18.88 5.82 12.55
CA LYS A 603 -20.21 6.42 12.39
C LYS A 603 -20.84 6.52 13.79
N PRO A 604 -21.43 7.66 14.18
CA PRO A 604 -22.10 7.77 15.47
C PRO A 604 -23.27 6.78 15.57
N PRO A 605 -23.61 6.28 16.77
CA PRO A 605 -24.88 5.60 16.98
C PRO A 605 -26.05 6.56 16.66
N PRO A 606 -27.22 6.07 16.23
CA PRO A 606 -28.38 6.91 16.03
C PRO A 606 -28.74 7.59 17.37
N PRO A 607 -28.82 8.93 17.43
CA PRO A 607 -29.10 9.64 18.68
C PRO A 607 -30.53 9.31 19.14
N LYS A 608 -30.70 9.08 20.44
CA LYS A 608 -32.04 8.89 21.03
C LYS A 608 -32.72 10.21 21.38
N ASP A 609 -31.97 11.23 21.80
CA ASP A 609 -32.53 12.52 22.24
C ASP A 609 -31.66 13.71 21.80
N ALA A 610 -32.32 14.71 21.18
CA ALA A 610 -31.96 16.13 21.04
C ALA A 610 -30.71 16.57 20.21
N ALA A 611 -30.74 17.87 19.89
CA ALA A 611 -29.69 18.73 19.29
C ALA A 611 -29.14 18.37 17.89
N ALA A 612 -29.61 19.10 16.87
CA ALA A 612 -29.02 19.09 15.53
C ALA A 612 -27.74 19.94 15.45
N GLY A 613 -26.69 19.43 14.79
CA GLY A 613 -25.51 20.23 14.37
C GLY A 613 -24.17 19.50 14.45
N ALA A 614 -23.93 18.73 15.51
CA ALA A 614 -22.62 18.13 15.76
C ALA A 614 -22.47 16.72 15.14
N VAL A 615 -21.83 16.62 13.97
CA VAL A 615 -21.39 15.34 13.40
C VAL A 615 -20.10 14.87 14.10
N CYS A 616 -20.23 14.50 15.38
CA CYS A 616 -19.12 13.93 16.14
C CYS A 616 -18.95 12.44 15.82
N GLY A 617 -18.08 12.12 14.87
CA GLY A 617 -17.55 10.78 14.68
C GLY A 617 -16.17 10.69 15.30
N SER A 618 -15.98 9.84 16.30
CA SER A 618 -14.68 9.69 16.98
C SER A 618 -13.71 8.81 16.19
N THR A 619 -12.43 8.92 16.52
CA THR A 619 -11.36 8.02 16.07
C THR A 619 -10.41 7.78 17.26
N ASP A 620 -10.23 6.51 17.62
CA ASP A 620 -9.43 6.07 18.77
C ASP A 620 -8.14 5.44 18.26
N ALA A 621 -7.15 6.28 17.95
CA ALA A 621 -6.02 5.90 17.12
C ALA A 621 -4.87 5.24 17.91
N PHE A 622 -4.32 4.16 17.35
CA PHE A 622 -3.05 3.56 17.77
C PHE A 622 -2.19 3.17 16.57
N VAL A 623 -0.89 3.01 16.78
CA VAL A 623 0.10 2.64 15.76
C VAL A 623 0.64 1.25 16.06
N VAL A 624 0.80 0.44 15.00
CA VAL A 624 1.48 -0.86 15.06
C VAL A 624 2.73 -0.81 14.21
N LEU A 625 3.86 -1.18 14.81
CA LEU A 625 5.17 -1.27 14.16
C LEU A 625 5.61 -2.73 14.15
N LYS A 626 6.06 -3.23 13.00
CA LYS A 626 6.69 -4.54 12.84
C LYS A 626 8.08 -4.36 12.26
N TYR A 627 9.08 -4.87 12.98
CA TYR A 627 10.41 -5.08 12.42
C TYR A 627 11.07 -6.32 13.03
N GLY A 628 11.45 -7.25 12.16
CA GLY A 628 11.90 -8.59 12.51
C GLY A 628 10.89 -9.32 13.40
N GLN A 629 11.38 -9.94 14.48
CA GLN A 629 10.53 -10.68 15.41
C GLN A 629 9.77 -9.79 16.41
N LYS A 630 10.09 -8.50 16.50
CA LYS A 630 9.54 -7.59 17.51
C LYS A 630 8.45 -6.70 16.90
N TRP A 631 7.23 -6.95 17.34
CA TRP A 631 6.06 -6.13 17.07
C TRP A 631 5.87 -5.14 18.21
N VAL A 632 5.22 -4.01 17.93
CA VAL A 632 4.90 -2.97 18.92
C VAL A 632 3.51 -2.42 18.61
N ARG A 633 2.64 -2.31 19.62
CA ARG A 633 1.41 -1.49 19.64
C ARG A 633 1.68 -0.28 20.53
N THR A 634 1.50 0.93 20.04
CA THR A 634 1.53 2.15 20.88
C THR A 634 0.26 2.21 21.73
N ARG A 635 0.20 3.13 22.70
CA ARG A 635 -1.07 3.35 23.41
C ARG A 635 -2.15 3.86 22.46
N THR A 636 -3.40 3.57 22.75
CA THR A 636 -4.55 4.13 22.02
C THR A 636 -4.85 5.50 22.57
N ILE A 637 -4.88 6.54 21.72
CA ILE A 637 -5.32 7.87 22.12
C ILE A 637 -6.77 8.04 21.65
N THR A 638 -7.66 8.30 22.60
CA THR A 638 -9.11 8.27 22.36
C THR A 638 -9.68 9.63 21.97
N ASP A 639 -10.63 9.64 21.04
CA ASP A 639 -11.37 10.81 20.55
C ASP A 639 -10.50 12.00 20.11
N GLN A 640 -9.43 11.73 19.36
CA GLN A 640 -8.52 12.77 18.84
C GLN A 640 -8.12 12.55 17.38
N PHE A 641 -8.37 13.54 16.53
CA PHE A 641 -7.90 13.56 15.14
C PHE A 641 -6.42 13.91 14.97
N ASN A 642 -5.75 14.38 16.02
CA ASN A 642 -4.34 14.77 16.03
C ASN A 642 -3.56 14.10 17.19
N PRO A 643 -3.58 12.76 17.30
CA PRO A 643 -3.04 12.03 18.46
C PRO A 643 -1.52 12.20 18.60
N ARG A 644 -1.03 12.33 19.84
CA ARG A 644 0.39 12.58 20.17
C ARG A 644 0.99 11.47 21.05
N TRP A 645 1.27 10.32 20.46
CA TRP A 645 1.86 9.19 21.20
C TRP A 645 3.19 9.55 21.85
N SER A 646 4.12 10.15 21.10
CA SER A 646 5.47 10.47 21.59
C SER A 646 6.17 9.26 22.26
N GLU A 647 6.20 8.12 21.58
CA GLU A 647 6.82 6.87 22.06
C GLU A 647 8.06 6.51 21.21
N GLN A 648 9.18 6.10 21.82
CA GLN A 648 10.41 5.71 21.13
C GLN A 648 10.70 4.21 21.30
N TYR A 649 11.06 3.54 20.21
CA TYR A 649 11.34 2.10 20.15
C TYR A 649 12.62 1.79 19.39
N VAL A 650 13.25 0.65 19.73
CA VAL A 650 14.58 0.24 19.24
C VAL A 650 14.56 -1.22 18.77
N TRP A 651 15.27 -1.53 17.68
CA TRP A 651 15.46 -2.86 17.11
C TRP A 651 16.88 -3.10 16.60
N ASP A 652 17.33 -4.35 16.64
CA ASP A 652 18.59 -4.81 16.04
C ASP A 652 18.44 -5.06 14.53
N VAL A 653 19.31 -4.47 13.71
CA VAL A 653 19.32 -4.61 12.25
C VAL A 653 20.36 -5.64 11.83
N PHE A 654 19.92 -6.68 11.11
CA PHE A 654 20.79 -7.75 10.61
C PHE A 654 21.02 -7.71 9.09
N ASP A 655 20.25 -6.90 8.35
CA ASP A 655 20.36 -6.75 6.90
C ASP A 655 19.78 -5.37 6.48
N PRO A 656 20.50 -4.53 5.71
CA PRO A 656 20.06 -3.18 5.37
C PRO A 656 18.94 -3.14 4.31
N CYS A 657 18.67 -4.23 3.60
CA CYS A 657 17.63 -4.28 2.56
C CYS A 657 16.24 -4.60 3.13
N THR A 658 16.13 -4.75 4.46
CA THR A 658 14.87 -5.00 5.18
C THR A 658 13.96 -3.77 5.22
N VAL A 659 12.68 -4.02 5.49
CA VAL A 659 11.62 -3.00 5.51
C VAL A 659 11.02 -2.87 6.91
N LEU A 660 11.02 -1.66 7.45
CA LEU A 660 10.18 -1.28 8.58
C LEU A 660 8.75 -1.09 8.07
N THR A 661 7.79 -1.80 8.69
CA THR A 661 6.36 -1.62 8.39
C THR A 661 5.67 -0.97 9.58
N VAL A 662 4.95 0.12 9.31
CA VAL A 662 4.17 0.88 10.30
C VAL A 662 2.75 1.06 9.76
N ALA A 663 1.73 0.81 10.58
CA ALA A 663 0.35 1.09 10.22
C ALA A 663 -0.41 1.72 11.39
N VAL A 664 -1.42 2.54 11.07
CA VAL A 664 -2.29 3.20 12.04
C VAL A 664 -3.67 2.56 11.97
N PHE A 665 -4.27 2.33 13.12
CA PHE A 665 -5.56 1.66 13.28
C PHE A 665 -6.47 2.46 14.22
N ASP A 666 -7.77 2.37 13.97
CA ASP A 666 -8.84 2.80 14.87
C ASP A 666 -9.25 1.62 15.77
N ASN A 667 -9.17 1.80 17.08
CA ASN A 667 -9.49 0.79 18.08
C ASN A 667 -11.01 0.60 18.19
N GLY A 668 -11.54 -0.46 17.59
CA GLY A 668 -12.97 -0.72 17.49
C GLY A 668 -13.49 -1.68 18.56
N ASN A 669 -14.77 -1.60 18.92
CA ASN A 669 -15.43 -2.58 19.80
C ASN A 669 -15.58 -3.93 19.07
N GLY A 670 -14.51 -4.72 19.07
CA GLY A 670 -14.47 -6.11 18.58
C GLY A 670 -13.69 -6.34 17.28
N LYS A 671 -13.32 -5.29 16.54
CA LYS A 671 -12.43 -5.34 15.35
C LYS A 671 -11.71 -4.00 15.18
N ASP A 672 -10.39 -4.03 15.00
CA ASP A 672 -9.58 -2.84 14.74
C ASP A 672 -9.61 -2.47 13.24
N THR A 673 -9.87 -1.21 12.91
CA THR A 673 -10.05 -0.75 11.52
C THR A 673 -8.79 -0.03 11.00
N PRO A 674 -8.17 -0.45 9.87
CA PRO A 674 -6.95 0.18 9.38
C PRO A 674 -7.19 1.58 8.78
N ILE A 675 -6.43 2.56 9.27
CA ILE A 675 -6.43 3.97 8.80
C ILE A 675 -5.41 4.16 7.65
N GLY A 676 -4.31 3.41 7.66
CA GLY A 676 -3.31 3.43 6.59
C GLY A 676 -2.01 2.74 6.96
N LYS A 677 -1.18 2.45 5.94
CA LYS A 677 0.08 1.72 6.05
C LYS A 677 1.24 2.47 5.39
N VAL A 678 2.40 2.44 6.03
CA VAL A 678 3.67 3.03 5.59
C VAL A 678 4.74 1.95 5.62
N ARG A 679 5.55 1.86 4.55
CA ARG A 679 6.71 0.95 4.46
C ARG A 679 7.97 1.75 4.18
N ILE A 680 9.05 1.46 4.90
CA ILE A 680 10.32 2.20 4.82
C ILE A 680 11.46 1.18 4.75
N ARG A 681 12.09 1.01 3.57
CA ARG A 681 13.27 0.14 3.41
C ARG A 681 14.50 0.83 3.98
N LEU A 682 15.26 0.16 4.84
CA LEU A 682 16.38 0.80 5.55
C LEU A 682 17.50 1.26 4.60
N SER A 683 17.64 0.62 3.42
CA SER A 683 18.57 1.02 2.36
C SER A 683 18.28 2.39 1.71
N THR A 684 17.22 3.10 2.11
CA THR A 684 16.94 4.48 1.67
C THR A 684 17.25 5.54 2.74
N LEU A 685 17.78 5.11 3.89
CA LEU A 685 18.19 5.96 5.01
C LEU A 685 19.73 6.02 5.07
N ASP A 686 20.29 7.23 5.10
CA ASP A 686 21.71 7.47 5.33
C ASP A 686 22.07 7.12 6.79
N ALA A 687 23.20 6.43 6.98
CA ALA A 687 23.60 5.93 8.29
C ALA A 687 23.94 7.08 9.27
N ASN A 688 23.51 6.91 10.52
CA ASN A 688 23.63 7.84 11.64
C ASN A 688 22.88 9.18 11.48
N GLN A 689 22.04 9.34 10.44
CA GLN A 689 21.18 10.51 10.28
C GLN A 689 19.80 10.30 10.94
N VAL A 690 19.23 11.39 11.47
CA VAL A 690 17.84 11.43 11.95
C VAL A 690 16.92 11.95 10.83
N TYR A 691 15.88 11.18 10.51
CA TYR A 691 14.83 11.55 9.56
C TYR A 691 13.52 11.80 10.28
N VAL A 692 13.19 13.07 10.51
CA VAL A 692 11.84 13.49 10.91
C VAL A 692 11.05 13.81 9.63
N ARG A 693 9.98 13.07 9.35
CA ARG A 693 9.12 13.27 8.18
C ARG A 693 7.65 12.99 8.50
N THR A 694 6.74 13.65 7.79
CA THR A 694 5.32 13.26 7.74
C THR A 694 5.09 12.29 6.59
N TYR A 695 4.27 11.27 6.82
CA TYR A 695 3.95 10.23 5.84
C TYR A 695 2.43 10.20 5.61
N PRO A 696 1.94 10.33 4.36
CA PRO A 696 0.51 10.36 4.09
C PRO A 696 -0.14 8.99 4.35
N LEU A 697 -1.06 8.94 5.30
CA LEU A 697 -1.86 7.75 5.55
C LEU A 697 -2.92 7.62 4.46
N THR A 698 -2.86 6.53 3.71
CA THR A 698 -3.81 6.24 2.63
C THR A 698 -4.47 4.90 2.90
N ALA A 699 -5.80 4.89 3.02
CA ALA A 699 -6.61 3.68 3.03
C ALA A 699 -7.32 3.54 1.69
N VAL A 700 -7.55 2.29 1.28
CA VAL A 700 -8.37 1.94 0.13
C VAL A 700 -9.74 1.51 0.65
N LEU A 701 -10.77 2.31 0.40
CA LEU A 701 -12.13 2.05 0.88
C LEU A 701 -13.06 1.61 -0.27
N PRO A 702 -13.96 0.63 -0.04
CA PRO A 702 -14.97 0.22 -1.02
C PRO A 702 -15.75 1.41 -1.60
N GLY A 703 -15.89 1.45 -2.93
CA GLY A 703 -16.68 2.45 -3.65
C GLY A 703 -16.11 3.88 -3.70
N VAL A 704 -15.15 4.24 -2.85
CA VAL A 704 -14.59 5.61 -2.75
C VAL A 704 -13.17 5.73 -3.33
N GLY A 705 -12.41 4.63 -3.41
CA GLY A 705 -11.02 4.64 -3.90
C GLY A 705 -9.99 4.77 -2.78
N ALA A 706 -8.80 5.24 -3.13
CA ALA A 706 -7.84 5.70 -2.13
C ALA A 706 -8.33 7.01 -1.52
N LYS A 707 -8.46 7.04 -0.20
CA LYS A 707 -8.66 8.26 0.56
C LYS A 707 -7.41 8.52 1.40
N LYS A 708 -6.87 9.75 1.34
CA LYS A 708 -5.91 10.22 2.34
C LYS A 708 -6.68 10.35 3.66
N MET A 709 -6.36 9.48 4.61
CA MET A 709 -7.00 9.38 5.91
C MET A 709 -6.31 10.23 6.99
N GLY A 710 -5.14 10.81 6.68
CA GLY A 710 -4.38 11.72 7.54
C GLY A 710 -2.89 11.74 7.18
N GLU A 711 -2.05 12.18 8.11
CA GLU A 711 -0.59 12.06 8.05
C GLU A 711 -0.01 11.51 9.35
N LEU A 712 1.07 10.74 9.27
CA LEU A 712 1.79 10.16 10.42
C LEU A 712 3.17 10.79 10.55
N GLU A 713 3.50 11.32 11.72
CA GLU A 713 4.80 11.91 12.04
C GLU A 713 5.75 10.86 12.64
N LEU A 714 6.78 10.49 11.89
CA LEU A 714 7.83 9.57 12.33
C LEU A 714 9.19 10.24 12.36
N ALA A 715 9.96 9.95 13.40
CA ALA A 715 11.38 10.24 13.51
C ALA A 715 12.15 8.90 13.47
N ILE A 716 13.07 8.73 12.53
CA ILE A 716 13.80 7.46 12.34
C ILE A 716 15.30 7.71 12.33
N ARG A 717 16.06 6.93 13.10
CA ARG A 717 17.53 6.92 13.09
C ARG A 717 18.02 5.49 12.86
N PHE A 718 18.74 5.27 11.76
CA PHE A 718 19.43 4.01 11.51
C PHE A 718 20.93 4.20 11.77
N THR A 719 21.49 3.50 12.74
CA THR A 719 22.93 3.53 13.04
C THR A 719 23.61 2.27 12.55
N CYS A 720 24.84 2.39 12.04
CA CYS A 720 25.63 1.26 11.54
C CYS A 720 26.86 1.05 12.43
N PHE A 721 27.08 -0.20 12.90
CA PHE A 721 28.26 -0.57 13.68
C PHE A 721 29.48 -0.86 12.79
N SER A 722 29.27 -1.26 11.53
CA SER A 722 30.37 -1.50 10.58
C SER A 722 29.99 -1.20 9.13
N TRP A 723 30.69 -0.24 8.51
CA TRP A 723 30.59 0.04 7.07
C TRP A 723 31.07 -1.14 6.21
N VAL A 724 32.07 -1.89 6.66
CA VAL A 724 32.55 -3.10 5.94
C VAL A 724 31.47 -4.18 5.97
N GLY A 725 30.82 -4.39 7.12
CA GLY A 725 29.67 -5.29 7.24
C GLY A 725 28.48 -4.87 6.37
N LEU A 726 28.19 -3.56 6.30
CA LEU A 726 27.16 -2.99 5.43
C LEU A 726 27.43 -3.28 3.95
N ILE A 727 28.66 -3.04 3.46
CA ILE A 727 29.06 -3.32 2.08
C ILE A 727 29.04 -4.83 1.80
N GLN A 728 29.54 -5.65 2.73
CA GLN A 728 29.53 -7.10 2.59
C GLN A 728 28.10 -7.66 2.50
N ALA A 729 27.14 -7.10 3.25
CA ALA A 729 25.74 -7.51 3.18
C ALA A 729 25.20 -7.44 1.75
N TYR A 730 25.51 -6.38 0.99
CA TYR A 730 25.12 -6.24 -0.43
C TYR A 730 25.70 -7.32 -1.37
N GLY A 731 26.80 -7.97 -0.99
CA GLY A 731 27.37 -9.11 -1.72
C GLY A 731 26.79 -10.48 -1.32
N THR A 732 26.10 -10.57 -0.18
CA THR A 732 25.50 -11.84 0.32
C THR A 732 24.07 -12.04 -0.18
N PRO A 733 23.64 -13.26 -0.52
CA PRO A 733 22.26 -13.52 -0.98
C PRO A 733 21.24 -13.08 0.07
N MET A 734 20.06 -12.65 -0.37
CA MET A 734 19.03 -12.17 0.55
C MET A 734 18.44 -13.29 1.41
N LEU A 735 18.14 -14.45 0.81
CA LEU A 735 17.60 -15.60 1.55
C LEU A 735 18.73 -16.55 2.01
N PRO A 736 18.48 -17.38 3.04
CA PRO A 736 19.39 -18.46 3.43
C PRO A 736 19.61 -19.51 2.32
N ARG A 737 20.77 -20.17 2.35
CA ARG A 737 21.21 -21.16 1.33
C ARG A 737 20.16 -22.22 0.99
N MET A 738 19.39 -22.72 1.97
CA MET A 738 18.37 -23.76 1.71
C MET A 738 17.31 -23.33 0.70
N HIS A 739 16.96 -22.04 0.61
CA HIS A 739 16.02 -21.53 -0.40
C HIS A 739 16.53 -21.62 -1.84
N TYR A 740 17.85 -21.71 -2.06
CA TYR A 740 18.46 -21.88 -3.39
C TYR A 740 18.79 -23.35 -3.69
N VAL A 741 19.19 -24.13 -2.68
CA VAL A 741 19.57 -25.55 -2.84
C VAL A 741 18.35 -26.47 -2.92
N ARG A 742 17.30 -26.19 -2.13
CA ARG A 742 16.01 -26.90 -2.15
C ARG A 742 14.88 -25.87 -2.25
N PRO A 743 14.69 -25.21 -3.40
CA PRO A 743 13.64 -24.22 -3.59
C PRO A 743 12.26 -24.86 -3.40
N LEU A 744 11.40 -24.19 -2.65
CA LEU A 744 10.00 -24.58 -2.49
C LEU A 744 9.19 -24.08 -3.69
N GLY A 745 8.20 -24.85 -4.17
CA GLY A 745 7.35 -24.42 -5.29
C GLY A 745 6.51 -23.19 -4.93
N PRO A 746 6.21 -22.27 -5.86
CA PRO A 746 5.58 -20.98 -5.53
C PRO A 746 4.21 -21.13 -4.84
N ALA A 747 3.33 -21.99 -5.36
CA ALA A 747 2.04 -22.29 -4.72
C ALA A 747 2.18 -22.91 -3.31
N GLN A 748 3.27 -23.65 -3.07
CA GLN A 748 3.58 -24.21 -1.75
C GLN A 748 4.13 -23.13 -0.80
N GLN A 749 4.95 -22.19 -1.29
CA GLN A 749 5.39 -21.03 -0.52
C GLN A 749 4.20 -20.18 -0.08
N ASP A 750 3.24 -19.91 -0.96
CA ASP A 750 2.04 -19.14 -0.62
C ASP A 750 1.16 -19.87 0.39
N LEU A 751 0.94 -21.18 0.24
CA LEU A 751 0.19 -21.99 1.19
C LEU A 751 0.85 -22.01 2.59
N LEU A 752 2.18 -22.13 2.63
CA LEU A 752 2.98 -22.05 3.86
C LEU A 752 2.96 -20.63 4.47
N ARG A 753 2.94 -19.57 3.64
CA ARG A 753 2.86 -18.17 4.11
C ARG A 753 1.54 -17.90 4.83
N HIS A 754 0.39 -18.29 4.26
CA HIS A 754 -0.90 -18.15 4.94
C HIS A 754 -0.96 -18.96 6.25
N ALA A 755 -0.31 -20.13 6.31
CA ALA A 755 -0.18 -20.91 7.55
C ALA A 755 0.72 -20.20 8.59
N ALA A 756 1.83 -19.60 8.17
CA ALA A 756 2.70 -18.78 9.01
C ALA A 756 1.98 -17.54 9.57
N VAL A 757 1.29 -16.77 8.72
CA VAL A 757 0.46 -15.62 9.10
C VAL A 757 -0.58 -16.03 10.16
N ARG A 758 -1.30 -17.14 9.94
CA ARG A 758 -2.30 -17.66 10.89
C ARG A 758 -1.67 -18.11 12.23
N ALA A 759 -0.49 -18.71 12.21
CA ALA A 759 0.24 -19.10 13.42
C ALA A 759 0.73 -17.88 14.23
N VAL A 760 1.13 -16.79 13.55
CA VAL A 760 1.47 -15.51 14.22
C VAL A 760 0.22 -14.85 14.79
N ALA A 761 -0.86 -14.75 14.00
CA ALA A 761 -2.12 -14.13 14.43
C ALA A 761 -2.72 -14.83 15.67
N THR A 762 -2.83 -16.16 15.64
CA THR A 762 -3.32 -16.96 16.78
C THR A 762 -2.43 -16.91 18.01
N ARG A 763 -1.13 -16.59 17.87
CA ARG A 763 -0.22 -16.36 19.00
C ARG A 763 -0.39 -14.97 19.60
N LEU A 764 -0.51 -13.93 18.78
CA LEU A 764 -0.64 -12.54 19.23
C LEU A 764 -2.02 -12.23 19.82
N ALA A 765 -3.09 -12.87 19.31
CA ALA A 765 -4.44 -12.78 19.86
C ALA A 765 -4.60 -13.40 21.27
N ARG A 766 -3.63 -14.21 21.74
CA ARG A 766 -3.59 -14.80 23.10
C ARG A 766 -2.74 -14.02 24.10
N SER A 767 -2.32 -12.80 23.75
CA SER A 767 -1.50 -11.97 24.63
C SER A 767 -2.31 -10.79 25.17
N GLU A 768 -1.84 -10.11 26.23
CA GLU A 768 -2.61 -9.04 26.88
C GLU A 768 -1.88 -7.67 26.79
N PRO A 769 -2.44 -6.64 26.14
CA PRO A 769 -3.64 -6.68 25.29
C PRO A 769 -3.49 -7.56 24.05
N PRO A 770 -4.61 -8.15 23.56
CA PRO A 770 -4.60 -8.95 22.34
C PRO A 770 -4.38 -8.04 21.13
N LEU A 771 -3.59 -8.52 20.17
CA LEU A 771 -3.53 -7.92 18.84
C LEU A 771 -4.53 -8.62 17.94
N GLY A 772 -5.47 -7.88 17.35
CA GLY A 772 -6.50 -8.42 16.46
C GLY A 772 -5.91 -9.22 15.30
N ALA A 773 -6.59 -10.27 14.85
CA ALA A 773 -6.12 -11.08 13.73
C ALA A 773 -6.07 -10.22 12.45
N GLU A 774 -7.07 -9.38 12.25
CA GLU A 774 -7.18 -8.38 11.20
C GLU A 774 -5.98 -7.41 11.14
N VAL A 775 -5.47 -6.99 12.31
CA VAL A 775 -4.25 -6.18 12.43
C VAL A 775 -3.04 -6.96 11.89
N VAL A 776 -2.92 -8.25 12.23
CA VAL A 776 -1.82 -9.12 11.78
C VAL A 776 -1.93 -9.41 10.27
N HIS A 777 -3.10 -9.76 9.75
CA HIS A 777 -3.33 -9.99 8.32
C HIS A 777 -3.07 -8.72 7.48
N TYR A 778 -3.45 -7.53 7.98
CA TYR A 778 -3.16 -6.24 7.33
C TYR A 778 -1.67 -5.87 7.42
N MET A 779 -0.98 -6.16 8.52
CA MET A 779 0.45 -5.90 8.66
C MET A 779 1.31 -6.83 7.80
N LEU A 780 0.95 -8.11 7.66
CA LEU A 780 1.70 -9.12 6.89
C LEU A 780 1.35 -9.19 5.39
N ASP A 781 0.33 -8.44 4.95
CA ASP A 781 -0.20 -8.44 3.59
C ASP A 781 -0.62 -9.86 3.13
N ASP A 782 -1.48 -10.52 3.91
CA ASP A 782 -1.92 -11.89 3.61
C ASP A 782 -2.50 -11.99 2.18
N GLY A 783 -3.36 -11.03 1.80
CA GLY A 783 -3.91 -10.87 0.45
C GLY A 783 -2.99 -10.22 -0.60
N ALA A 784 -1.67 -10.09 -0.38
CA ALA A 784 -0.75 -9.49 -1.37
C ALA A 784 -0.81 -10.17 -2.75
N GLN A 785 -1.01 -11.49 -2.76
CA GLN A 785 -0.99 -12.35 -3.93
C GLN A 785 -2.36 -12.46 -4.62
N ALA A 786 -3.40 -11.82 -4.09
CA ALA A 786 -4.68 -11.72 -4.77
C ALA A 786 -4.49 -10.97 -6.10
N TRP A 787 -5.08 -11.50 -7.18
CA TRP A 787 -4.99 -10.86 -8.49
C TRP A 787 -5.71 -9.51 -8.46
N SER A 788 -5.10 -8.50 -9.08
CA SER A 788 -5.57 -7.12 -9.06
C SER A 788 -5.37 -6.46 -10.42
N MET A 789 -6.46 -5.91 -10.94
CA MET A 789 -6.49 -5.14 -12.20
C MET A 789 -5.67 -3.85 -12.08
N ARG A 790 -5.68 -3.19 -10.91
CA ARG A 790 -4.88 -1.98 -10.63
C ARG A 790 -3.39 -2.28 -10.53
N ARG A 791 -2.97 -3.30 -9.76
CA ARG A 791 -1.56 -3.67 -9.57
C ARG A 791 -0.94 -4.21 -10.86
N SER A 792 -1.71 -4.93 -11.69
CA SER A 792 -1.26 -5.34 -13.02
C SER A 792 -1.09 -4.15 -13.98
N LYS A 793 -2.05 -3.19 -14.02
CA LYS A 793 -1.87 -1.90 -14.72
C LYS A 793 -0.65 -1.13 -14.23
N ALA A 794 -0.45 -1.02 -12.92
CA ALA A 794 0.68 -0.31 -12.32
C ALA A 794 2.02 -0.94 -12.71
N ASN A 795 2.13 -2.27 -12.65
CA ASN A 795 3.32 -2.99 -13.09
C ASN A 795 3.55 -2.86 -14.61
N TRP A 796 2.49 -2.85 -15.43
CA TRP A 796 2.60 -2.57 -16.86
C TRP A 796 3.11 -1.14 -17.13
N LEU A 797 2.56 -0.13 -16.45
CA LEU A 797 3.03 1.25 -16.58
C LEU A 797 4.47 1.44 -16.09
N ARG A 798 4.90 0.69 -15.05
CA ARG A 798 6.30 0.63 -14.63
C ARG A 798 7.21 0.01 -15.71
N ILE A 799 6.78 -1.08 -16.37
CA ILE A 799 7.50 -1.66 -17.52
C ILE A 799 7.59 -0.65 -18.67
N VAL A 800 6.48 0.01 -19.03
CA VAL A 800 6.46 1.04 -20.08
C VAL A 800 7.34 2.23 -19.71
N ALA A 801 7.37 2.67 -18.46
CA ALA A 801 8.29 3.71 -17.99
C ALA A 801 9.76 3.27 -18.12
N CYS A 802 10.07 2.03 -17.70
CA CYS A 802 11.40 1.40 -17.85
C CYS A 802 11.79 1.08 -19.30
N LEU A 803 10.88 1.17 -20.27
CA LEU A 803 11.17 1.14 -21.70
C LEU A 803 11.14 2.54 -22.33
N SER A 804 10.52 3.53 -21.66
CA SER A 804 10.38 4.88 -22.19
C SER A 804 11.72 5.62 -22.26
N TRP A 805 12.66 5.35 -21.33
CA TRP A 805 14.03 5.89 -21.42
C TRP A 805 14.81 5.30 -22.61
N ALA A 806 14.60 4.02 -22.93
CA ALA A 806 15.20 3.40 -24.12
C ALA A 806 14.57 3.99 -25.39
N ALA A 807 13.26 4.25 -25.39
CA ALA A 807 12.55 4.88 -26.50
C ALA A 807 12.83 6.40 -26.64
N THR A 808 13.22 7.12 -25.59
CA THR A 808 13.76 8.49 -25.70
C THR A 808 15.21 8.48 -26.15
N ALA A 809 16.06 7.58 -25.62
CA ALA A 809 17.44 7.42 -26.04
C ALA A 809 17.56 7.02 -27.52
N ALA A 810 16.74 6.06 -27.99
CA ALA A 810 16.69 5.68 -29.41
C ALA A 810 16.23 6.83 -30.31
N ARG A 811 15.21 7.61 -29.89
CA ARG A 811 14.77 8.82 -30.63
C ARG A 811 15.82 9.93 -30.59
N TRP A 812 16.57 10.09 -29.50
CA TRP A 812 17.67 11.04 -29.40
C TRP A 812 18.85 10.63 -30.30
N LEU A 813 19.25 9.36 -30.29
CA LEU A 813 20.25 8.82 -31.22
C LEU A 813 19.82 8.95 -32.69
N TYR A 814 18.54 8.74 -32.99
CA TYR A 814 17.99 8.99 -34.33
C TYR A 814 18.00 10.49 -34.68
N ALA A 815 17.61 11.37 -33.75
CA ALA A 815 17.65 12.82 -33.92
C ALA A 815 19.08 13.35 -34.12
N VAL A 816 20.07 12.72 -33.48
CA VAL A 816 21.51 12.96 -33.68
C VAL A 816 21.96 12.45 -35.06
N ARG A 817 21.59 11.22 -35.43
CA ARG A 817 21.89 10.65 -36.77
C ARG A 817 21.30 11.48 -37.91
N MET A 818 20.12 12.07 -37.71
CA MET A 818 19.41 12.90 -38.69
C MET A 818 19.78 14.38 -38.65
N TRP A 819 20.81 14.78 -37.88
CA TRP A 819 21.30 16.17 -37.81
C TRP A 819 20.25 17.23 -37.43
N SER A 820 19.18 16.82 -36.75
CA SER A 820 18.05 17.70 -36.36
C SER A 820 18.46 18.90 -35.49
N HIS A 821 19.58 18.79 -34.78
CA HIS A 821 20.13 19.81 -33.90
C HIS A 821 21.66 19.86 -34.12
N PRO A 822 22.16 20.70 -35.04
CA PRO A 822 23.56 20.63 -35.50
C PRO A 822 24.59 20.93 -34.39
N THR A 823 24.21 21.69 -33.36
CA THR A 823 25.09 21.97 -32.20
C THR A 823 25.28 20.74 -31.30
N THR A 824 24.22 19.98 -31.04
CA THR A 824 24.31 18.77 -30.20
C THR A 824 24.93 17.61 -30.94
N THR A 825 24.75 17.51 -32.27
CA THR A 825 25.47 16.51 -33.07
C THR A 825 26.97 16.76 -33.07
N VAL A 826 27.42 17.99 -33.34
CA VAL A 826 28.85 18.33 -33.31
C VAL A 826 29.43 18.06 -31.91
N LEU A 827 28.73 18.43 -30.84
CA LEU A 827 29.17 18.12 -29.47
C LEU A 827 29.30 16.60 -29.20
N VAL A 828 28.35 15.79 -29.67
CA VAL A 828 28.42 14.32 -29.53
C VAL A 828 29.55 13.71 -30.36
N HIS A 829 29.85 14.24 -31.54
CA HIS A 829 30.98 13.77 -32.35
C HIS A 829 32.34 14.20 -31.74
N LEU A 830 32.43 15.40 -31.16
CA LEU A 830 33.61 15.85 -30.39
C LEU A 830 33.82 14.99 -29.13
N LEU A 831 32.74 14.66 -28.41
CA LEU A 831 32.80 13.74 -27.26
C LEU A 831 33.23 12.33 -27.68
N MET A 832 32.73 11.81 -28.80
CA MET A 832 33.12 10.52 -29.36
C MET A 832 34.61 10.52 -29.75
N ALA A 833 35.09 11.58 -30.39
CA ALA A 833 36.50 11.75 -30.72
C ALA A 833 37.38 11.81 -29.47
N ALA A 834 36.99 12.59 -28.45
CA ALA A 834 37.69 12.67 -27.17
C ALA A 834 37.74 11.31 -26.44
N VAL A 835 36.66 10.53 -26.49
CA VAL A 835 36.60 9.15 -25.95
C VAL A 835 37.57 8.21 -26.68
N VAL A 836 37.67 8.28 -28.00
CA VAL A 836 38.59 7.46 -28.81
C VAL A 836 40.05 7.87 -28.61
N LEU A 837 40.32 9.17 -28.46
CA LEU A 837 41.67 9.72 -28.25
C LEU A 837 42.18 9.53 -26.81
N CYS A 838 41.28 9.50 -25.81
CA CYS A 838 41.62 9.40 -24.40
C CYS A 838 40.91 8.23 -23.69
N PRO A 839 41.27 6.96 -24.00
CA PRO A 839 40.60 5.78 -23.41
C PRO A 839 40.70 5.70 -21.88
N GLY A 840 41.70 6.35 -21.26
CA GLY A 840 41.80 6.47 -19.79
C GLY A 840 40.69 7.32 -19.15
N LEU A 841 40.00 8.18 -19.93
CA LEU A 841 38.90 9.04 -19.43
C LEU A 841 37.55 8.31 -19.33
N LEU A 842 37.42 7.14 -20.00
CA LEU A 842 36.19 6.34 -20.02
C LEU A 842 35.78 5.84 -18.62
N LEU A 843 36.72 5.28 -17.85
CA LEU A 843 36.39 4.75 -16.52
C LEU A 843 35.87 5.85 -15.58
N PRO A 844 36.58 6.98 -15.38
CA PRO A 844 36.10 8.05 -14.51
C PRO A 844 34.74 8.62 -14.92
N THR A 845 34.50 8.84 -16.22
CA THR A 845 33.24 9.44 -16.70
C THR A 845 32.06 8.47 -16.63
N ALA A 846 32.27 7.17 -16.82
CA ALA A 846 31.22 6.16 -16.67
C ALA A 846 30.86 5.83 -15.21
N LEU A 847 31.76 6.10 -14.26
CA LEU A 847 31.60 5.78 -12.84
C LEU A 847 30.94 6.89 -12.00
N VAL A 848 30.66 8.06 -12.57
CA VAL A 848 29.95 9.17 -11.90
C VAL A 848 28.51 9.28 -12.44
N PRO A 849 27.54 8.53 -11.89
CA PRO A 849 26.14 8.74 -12.23
C PRO A 849 25.67 10.11 -11.69
N PRO A 850 24.77 10.83 -12.40
CA PRO A 850 24.18 12.06 -11.89
C PRO A 850 23.39 11.76 -10.60
N ARG A 851 23.75 12.39 -9.50
CA ARG A 851 23.10 12.20 -8.19
C ARG A 851 21.67 12.75 -8.25
N PRO A 852 20.62 11.91 -8.16
CA PRO A 852 19.24 12.40 -8.18
C PRO A 852 18.91 13.18 -6.90
N ALA A 853 17.86 13.99 -6.97
CA ALA A 853 17.25 14.58 -5.76
C ALA A 853 16.81 13.47 -4.79
N GLY A 854 16.82 13.77 -3.48
CA GLY A 854 16.73 12.77 -2.41
C GLY A 854 15.45 11.92 -2.41
N PRO A 855 15.48 10.74 -1.77
CA PRO A 855 14.42 9.75 -1.88
C PRO A 855 13.07 10.24 -1.33
N ALA A 856 12.05 10.20 -2.20
CA ALA A 856 10.64 10.29 -1.82
C ALA A 856 10.24 9.05 -1.02
N ALA A 857 10.13 9.20 0.30
CA ALA A 857 9.77 8.12 1.21
C ALA A 857 8.25 8.22 1.51
N GLY A 858 7.47 7.33 0.92
CA GLY A 858 6.01 7.31 1.00
C GLY A 858 5.42 6.35 -0.03
N ALA A 859 4.15 6.00 0.11
CA ALA A 859 3.41 5.25 -0.91
C ALA A 859 2.79 6.23 -1.91
N ASP A 860 3.10 6.08 -3.19
CA ASP A 860 2.66 7.03 -4.23
C ASP A 860 1.31 6.60 -4.82
N PRO A 861 0.22 7.38 -4.64
CA PRO A 861 -1.12 7.02 -5.15
C PRO A 861 -1.15 6.99 -6.69
N ARG A 862 -0.33 7.82 -7.34
CA ARG A 862 -0.14 7.84 -8.80
C ARG A 862 0.58 6.61 -9.32
N LEU A 863 1.63 6.15 -8.63
CA LEU A 863 2.39 4.96 -9.01
C LEU A 863 1.56 3.69 -8.82
N SER A 864 0.80 3.63 -7.73
CA SER A 864 -0.19 2.59 -7.44
C SER A 864 -1.52 2.74 -8.21
N CYS A 865 -1.57 3.71 -9.15
CA CYS A 865 -2.62 3.97 -10.14
C CYS A 865 -4.02 4.32 -9.59
N ILE A 866 -4.16 4.63 -8.29
CA ILE A 866 -5.48 4.65 -7.64
C ILE A 866 -6.35 5.83 -8.12
N ASP A 867 -5.72 6.96 -8.46
CA ASP A 867 -6.36 8.16 -9.04
C ASP A 867 -7.13 7.87 -10.37
N ALA A 868 -6.92 6.71 -11.00
CA ALA A 868 -7.47 6.34 -12.30
C ALA A 868 -8.29 5.03 -12.29
N VAL A 869 -8.69 4.55 -11.11
CA VAL A 869 -9.37 3.25 -10.91
C VAL A 869 -10.88 3.44 -10.78
N GLY A 870 -11.65 2.63 -11.53
CA GLY A 870 -13.11 2.62 -11.42
C GLY A 870 -13.57 1.86 -10.18
N ALA A 871 -14.70 2.28 -9.58
CA ALA A 871 -15.21 1.68 -8.35
C ALA A 871 -15.38 0.15 -8.40
N ASP A 872 -15.77 -0.42 -9.55
CA ASP A 872 -15.90 -1.87 -9.74
C ASP A 872 -14.55 -2.61 -9.86
N GLU A 873 -13.48 -1.97 -10.34
CA GLU A 873 -12.13 -2.58 -10.29
C GLU A 873 -11.59 -2.61 -8.86
N LEU A 874 -12.06 -1.71 -7.99
CA LEU A 874 -11.75 -1.72 -6.57
C LEU A 874 -12.61 -2.72 -5.80
N ASP A 875 -13.87 -2.83 -6.17
CA ASP A 875 -14.82 -3.83 -5.67
C ASP A 875 -14.37 -5.26 -6.02
N GLU A 876 -13.62 -5.43 -7.12
CA GLU A 876 -12.98 -6.66 -7.57
C GLU A 876 -11.74 -7.02 -6.71
N GLU A 877 -10.98 -6.03 -6.21
CA GLU A 877 -9.85 -6.24 -5.30
C GLU A 877 -10.24 -6.55 -3.85
N LEU A 878 -11.46 -6.19 -3.48
CA LEU A 878 -12.03 -6.37 -2.14
C LEU A 878 -13.10 -7.48 -2.11
N ASP A 879 -13.24 -8.23 -3.21
CA ASP A 879 -14.12 -9.39 -3.29
C ASP A 879 -13.46 -10.64 -2.69
N GLY A 880 -14.28 -11.52 -2.13
CA GLY A 880 -13.83 -12.80 -1.60
C GLY A 880 -13.50 -13.82 -2.70
N MET A 881 -12.81 -14.89 -2.34
CA MET A 881 -12.75 -16.11 -3.13
C MET A 881 -13.33 -17.26 -2.27
N PRO A 882 -14.50 -17.83 -2.63
CA PRO A 882 -15.35 -17.50 -3.79
C PRO A 882 -15.99 -16.10 -3.71
N THR A 883 -16.29 -15.53 -4.88
CA THR A 883 -16.92 -14.21 -5.04
C THR A 883 -18.31 -14.17 -4.42
N GLY A 884 -18.63 -13.07 -3.74
CA GLY A 884 -19.96 -12.82 -3.17
C GLY A 884 -20.92 -12.08 -4.11
N ARG A 885 -20.57 -11.94 -5.40
CA ARG A 885 -21.20 -10.99 -6.32
C ARG A 885 -22.15 -11.66 -7.33
N PRO A 886 -23.19 -10.94 -7.80
CA PRO A 886 -24.13 -11.50 -8.77
C PRO A 886 -23.42 -11.84 -10.08
N GLU A 887 -23.84 -12.94 -10.71
CA GLU A 887 -23.18 -13.48 -11.92
C GLU A 887 -22.97 -12.46 -13.04
N GLN A 888 -23.88 -11.49 -13.20
CA GLN A 888 -23.75 -10.43 -14.21
C GLN A 888 -22.48 -9.59 -14.03
N GLN A 889 -22.10 -9.28 -12.78
CA GLN A 889 -20.87 -8.55 -12.46
C GLN A 889 -19.63 -9.44 -12.72
N VAL A 890 -19.72 -10.74 -12.40
CA VAL A 890 -18.66 -11.72 -12.65
C VAL A 890 -18.44 -11.94 -14.16
N ARG A 891 -19.51 -12.03 -14.96
CA ARG A 891 -19.46 -12.11 -16.43
C ARG A 891 -18.80 -10.87 -17.02
N ALA A 892 -19.19 -9.66 -16.57
CA ALA A 892 -18.57 -8.41 -17.01
C ALA A 892 -17.06 -8.33 -16.67
N ARG A 893 -16.65 -8.80 -15.48
CA ARG A 893 -15.23 -8.93 -15.09
C ARG A 893 -14.48 -9.91 -16.01
N TYR A 894 -15.06 -11.09 -16.27
CA TYR A 894 -14.50 -12.08 -17.20
C TYR A 894 -14.33 -11.54 -18.62
N ASP A 895 -15.33 -10.85 -19.17
CA ASP A 895 -15.24 -10.28 -20.52
C ASP A 895 -14.16 -9.20 -20.62
N ARG A 896 -14.02 -8.33 -19.59
CA ARG A 896 -12.87 -7.41 -19.50
C ARG A 896 -11.55 -8.17 -19.53
N LEU A 897 -11.38 -9.18 -18.68
CA LEU A 897 -10.17 -10.02 -18.63
C LEU A 897 -9.88 -10.67 -19.98
N ARG A 898 -10.91 -11.16 -20.69
CA ARG A 898 -10.82 -11.73 -22.03
C ARG A 898 -10.32 -10.72 -23.07
N THR A 899 -10.74 -9.45 -23.01
CA THR A 899 -10.18 -8.40 -23.89
C THR A 899 -8.71 -8.07 -23.59
N LEU A 900 -8.28 -8.17 -22.33
CA LEU A 900 -6.87 -7.99 -21.95
C LEU A 900 -6.02 -9.18 -22.41
N ALA A 901 -6.52 -10.40 -22.22
CA ALA A 901 -5.90 -11.63 -22.70
C ALA A 901 -5.72 -11.61 -24.23
N GLY A 902 -6.73 -11.14 -24.99
CA GLY A 902 -6.61 -10.93 -26.43
C GLY A 902 -5.51 -9.92 -26.83
N ARG A 903 -5.30 -8.85 -26.06
CA ARG A 903 -4.18 -7.91 -26.29
C ARG A 903 -2.83 -8.53 -25.94
N ALA A 904 -2.74 -9.29 -24.85
CA ALA A 904 -1.54 -10.02 -24.47
C ALA A 904 -1.18 -11.10 -25.50
N GLN A 905 -2.18 -11.81 -26.02
CA GLN A 905 -2.04 -12.77 -27.11
C GLN A 905 -1.57 -12.10 -28.41
N ALA A 906 -2.09 -10.92 -28.75
CA ALA A 906 -1.61 -10.15 -29.90
C ALA A 906 -0.13 -9.76 -29.74
N LEU A 907 0.27 -9.23 -28.58
CA LEU A 907 1.67 -8.88 -28.29
C LEU A 907 2.60 -10.11 -28.29
N LEU A 908 2.14 -11.25 -27.76
CA LEU A 908 2.88 -12.52 -27.83
C LEU A 908 3.00 -13.02 -29.28
N GLY A 909 1.95 -12.83 -30.10
CA GLY A 909 1.98 -13.10 -31.54
C GLY A 909 2.95 -12.20 -32.30
N ASP A 910 2.98 -10.89 -32.00
CA ASP A 910 3.93 -9.95 -32.59
C ASP A 910 5.39 -10.30 -32.24
N VAL A 911 5.64 -10.71 -30.99
CA VAL A 911 6.95 -11.16 -30.51
C VAL A 911 7.33 -12.50 -31.13
N ALA A 912 6.40 -13.46 -31.21
CA ALA A 912 6.62 -14.73 -31.91
C ALA A 912 6.95 -14.49 -33.39
N ALA A 913 6.20 -13.63 -34.08
CA ALA A 913 6.44 -13.25 -35.47
C ALA A 913 7.79 -12.51 -35.66
N GLN A 914 8.29 -11.76 -34.68
CA GLN A 914 9.68 -11.25 -34.73
C GLN A 914 10.69 -12.39 -34.54
N GLY A 915 10.42 -13.35 -33.66
CA GLY A 915 11.22 -14.56 -33.49
C GLY A 915 11.32 -15.38 -34.78
N GLU A 916 10.18 -15.67 -35.42
CA GLU A 916 10.07 -16.35 -36.72
C GLU A 916 10.80 -15.60 -37.84
N ARG A 917 10.83 -14.27 -37.81
CA ARG A 917 11.60 -13.45 -38.77
C ARG A 917 13.11 -13.54 -38.53
N VAL A 918 13.55 -13.58 -37.26
CA VAL A 918 14.95 -13.84 -36.92
C VAL A 918 15.35 -15.27 -37.29
N GLU A 919 14.48 -16.24 -37.05
CA GLU A 919 14.67 -17.63 -37.51
C GLU A 919 14.73 -17.71 -39.05
N ALA A 920 13.90 -16.96 -39.77
CA ALA A 920 13.91 -16.91 -41.24
C ALA A 920 15.22 -16.35 -41.83
N LEU A 921 15.90 -15.44 -41.12
CA LEU A 921 17.26 -14.97 -41.48
C LEU A 921 18.34 -16.03 -41.26
N VAL A 922 18.16 -16.95 -40.29
CA VAL A 922 19.11 -18.03 -40.00
C VAL A 922 18.83 -19.27 -40.86
N GLY A 923 17.56 -19.55 -41.13
CA GLY A 923 17.05 -20.66 -41.95
C GLY A 923 16.96 -20.37 -43.45
N TRP A 924 17.63 -19.31 -43.94
CA TRP A 924 17.76 -18.97 -45.37
C TRP A 924 16.44 -18.81 -46.15
N ARG A 925 15.32 -18.51 -45.47
CA ARG A 925 13.98 -18.41 -46.09
C ARG A 925 13.86 -17.24 -47.07
N ASP A 926 14.60 -16.14 -46.82
CA ASP A 926 14.83 -15.08 -47.82
C ASP A 926 16.34 -14.98 -48.10
N PRO A 927 16.82 -15.38 -49.30
CA PRO A 927 18.24 -15.33 -49.62
C PRO A 927 18.78 -13.90 -49.75
N ARG A 928 17.94 -12.88 -49.98
CA ARG A 928 18.36 -11.47 -50.06
C ARG A 928 18.55 -10.87 -48.68
N ALA A 929 17.60 -11.10 -47.76
CA ALA A 929 17.76 -10.70 -46.37
C ALA A 929 18.89 -11.49 -45.68
N THR A 930 19.03 -12.78 -45.97
CA THR A 930 20.09 -13.64 -45.40
C THR A 930 21.48 -13.27 -45.90
N THR A 931 21.66 -12.87 -47.17
CA THR A 931 22.97 -12.41 -47.68
C THR A 931 23.36 -11.05 -47.10
N LEU A 932 22.42 -10.12 -46.93
CA LEU A 932 22.66 -8.86 -46.21
C LEU A 932 23.03 -9.11 -44.73
N PHE A 933 22.32 -10.03 -44.07
CA PHE A 933 22.61 -10.44 -42.70
C PHE A 933 23.99 -11.12 -42.59
N ALA A 934 24.35 -12.00 -43.53
CA ALA A 934 25.67 -12.62 -43.60
C ALA A 934 26.78 -11.58 -43.80
N GLY A 935 26.58 -10.57 -44.66
CA GLY A 935 27.51 -9.45 -44.83
C GLY A 935 27.68 -8.61 -43.56
N ALA A 936 26.58 -8.32 -42.84
CA ALA A 936 26.62 -7.63 -41.56
C ALA A 936 27.32 -8.46 -40.46
N CYS A 937 27.09 -9.77 -40.43
CA CYS A 937 27.78 -10.72 -39.54
C CYS A 937 29.26 -10.86 -39.87
N LEU A 938 29.66 -10.77 -41.15
CA LEU A 938 31.06 -10.77 -41.58
C LEU A 938 31.75 -9.47 -41.16
N LEU A 939 31.10 -8.31 -41.31
CA LEU A 939 31.61 -7.03 -40.80
C LEU A 939 31.72 -7.03 -39.27
N ALA A 940 30.73 -7.59 -38.56
CA ALA A 940 30.80 -7.80 -37.12
C ALA A 940 31.94 -8.75 -36.73
N ALA A 941 32.19 -9.81 -37.51
CA ALA A 941 33.31 -10.73 -37.30
C ALA A 941 34.67 -10.06 -37.51
N VAL A 942 34.79 -9.06 -38.39
CA VAL A 942 35.99 -8.22 -38.52
C VAL A 942 36.18 -7.33 -37.28
N VAL A 943 35.11 -6.78 -36.70
CA VAL A 943 35.19 -6.05 -35.42
C VAL A 943 35.57 -6.99 -34.27
N PHE A 944 35.00 -8.20 -34.22
CA PHE A 944 35.35 -9.28 -33.28
C PHE A 944 36.66 -10.03 -33.63
N TYR A 945 37.38 -9.59 -34.67
CA TYR A 945 38.76 -9.99 -34.94
C TYR A 945 39.74 -9.02 -34.27
N ALA A 946 39.42 -7.72 -34.23
CA ALA A 946 40.20 -6.70 -33.52
C ALA A 946 40.15 -6.84 -31.99
N VAL A 947 39.03 -7.33 -31.44
CA VAL A 947 38.92 -7.76 -30.03
C VAL A 947 38.84 -9.29 -30.01
N PRO A 948 39.87 -10.03 -29.55
CA PRO A 948 40.04 -11.45 -29.88
C PRO A 948 38.93 -12.35 -29.29
N PHE A 949 37.88 -12.57 -30.08
CA PHE A 949 36.70 -13.37 -29.74
C PHE A 949 37.03 -14.78 -29.24
N ARG A 950 38.15 -15.37 -29.67
CA ARG A 950 38.69 -16.64 -29.15
C ARG A 950 38.84 -16.62 -27.62
N VAL A 951 39.28 -15.51 -27.03
CA VAL A 951 39.44 -15.38 -25.57
C VAL A 951 38.07 -15.33 -24.88
N LEU A 952 37.10 -14.59 -25.45
CA LEU A 952 35.75 -14.48 -24.90
C LEU A 952 34.98 -15.80 -24.97
N VAL A 953 35.05 -16.51 -26.10
CA VAL A 953 34.41 -17.83 -26.25
C VAL A 953 35.09 -18.89 -25.39
N LEU A 954 36.42 -18.89 -25.28
CA LEU A 954 37.13 -19.88 -24.47
C LEU A 954 36.94 -19.64 -22.97
N THR A 955 37.00 -18.38 -22.49
CA THR A 955 36.69 -18.06 -21.09
C THR A 955 35.22 -18.27 -20.75
N GLY A 956 34.28 -17.81 -21.59
CA GLY A 956 32.85 -18.03 -21.41
C GLY A 956 32.45 -19.51 -21.49
N GLY A 957 33.04 -20.26 -22.42
CA GLY A 957 32.85 -21.70 -22.57
C GLY A 957 33.39 -22.49 -21.38
N CYS A 958 34.63 -22.24 -20.95
CA CYS A 958 35.19 -22.86 -19.75
C CYS A 958 34.42 -22.49 -18.47
N TYR A 959 33.88 -21.26 -18.38
CA TYR A 959 33.03 -20.84 -17.27
C TYR A 959 31.65 -21.53 -17.28
N TYR A 960 31.01 -21.67 -18.44
CA TYR A 960 29.72 -22.36 -18.56
C TYR A 960 29.85 -23.88 -18.32
N LEU A 961 30.87 -24.50 -18.93
CA LEU A 961 31.20 -25.92 -18.79
C LEU A 961 31.94 -26.23 -17.48
N ARG A 962 32.10 -25.26 -16.55
CA ARG A 962 32.75 -25.49 -15.26
C ARG A 962 32.10 -26.66 -14.52
N HIS A 963 32.92 -27.62 -14.09
CA HIS A 963 32.49 -28.84 -13.41
C HIS A 963 31.59 -28.50 -12.20
N PRO A 964 30.55 -29.29 -11.87
CA PRO A 964 29.57 -28.94 -10.83
C PRO A 964 30.13 -28.53 -9.47
N ARG A 965 31.29 -29.08 -9.04
CA ARG A 965 31.99 -28.64 -7.80
C ARG A 965 32.46 -27.18 -7.81
N PHE A 966 32.56 -26.56 -8.98
CA PHE A 966 32.88 -25.15 -9.18
C PHE A 966 31.66 -24.33 -9.63
N ARG A 967 30.45 -24.90 -9.60
CA ARG A 967 29.20 -24.17 -9.83
C ARG A 967 28.64 -23.73 -8.48
N ASP A 968 28.65 -22.43 -8.24
CA ASP A 968 28.06 -21.86 -7.03
C ASP A 968 26.54 -22.14 -7.02
N GLU A 969 26.05 -22.75 -5.95
CA GLU A 969 24.61 -22.96 -5.70
C GLU A 969 23.87 -21.65 -5.38
N LEU A 970 24.62 -20.56 -5.19
CA LEU A 970 24.13 -19.24 -4.81
C LEU A 970 24.15 -18.28 -6.01
N PRO A 971 23.22 -17.31 -6.07
CA PRO A 971 23.26 -16.26 -7.08
C PRO A 971 24.57 -15.46 -7.01
N SER A 972 25.17 -15.16 -8.16
CA SER A 972 26.45 -14.45 -8.24
C SER A 972 26.39 -13.08 -7.54
N PRO A 973 27.51 -12.56 -6.99
CA PRO A 973 27.51 -11.30 -6.25
C PRO A 973 26.91 -10.11 -7.00
N ALA A 974 27.07 -10.04 -8.33
CA ALA A 974 26.46 -9.00 -9.16
C ALA A 974 24.92 -9.11 -9.27
N VAL A 975 24.39 -10.33 -9.44
CA VAL A 975 22.93 -10.57 -9.47
C VAL A 975 22.33 -10.35 -8.07
N THR A 976 23.07 -10.73 -7.03
CA THR A 976 22.72 -10.51 -5.62
C THR A 976 22.67 -9.02 -5.28
N PHE A 977 23.70 -8.25 -5.64
CA PHE A 977 23.74 -6.79 -5.50
C PHE A 977 22.55 -6.13 -6.19
N PHE A 978 22.29 -6.49 -7.47
CA PHE A 978 21.17 -5.93 -8.23
C PHE A 978 19.81 -6.25 -7.59
N ARG A 979 19.60 -7.48 -7.09
CA ARG A 979 18.38 -7.89 -6.38
C ARG A 979 18.17 -7.20 -5.03
N ARG A 980 19.23 -6.61 -4.45
CA ARG A 980 19.21 -5.88 -3.17
C ARG A 980 18.93 -4.38 -3.30
N LEU A 981 18.92 -3.83 -4.51
CA LEU A 981 18.63 -2.42 -4.75
C LEU A 981 17.17 -2.05 -4.39
N PRO A 982 16.90 -0.81 -3.97
CA PRO A 982 15.53 -0.34 -3.71
C PRO A 982 14.67 -0.40 -4.98
N SER A 983 13.40 -0.79 -4.81
CA SER A 983 12.51 -1.13 -5.92
C SER A 983 11.18 -0.41 -5.80
N LEU A 984 10.70 0.20 -6.89
CA LEU A 984 9.40 0.92 -6.94
C LEU A 984 8.15 0.02 -6.68
N SER A 985 8.34 -1.23 -6.27
CA SER A 985 7.30 -2.09 -5.69
C SER A 985 6.89 -1.61 -4.31
N ASP A 986 7.84 -1.07 -3.54
CA ASP A 986 7.71 -0.90 -2.08
C ASP A 986 6.78 0.29 -1.75
N GLN A 987 6.60 1.18 -2.73
CA GLN A 987 5.72 2.35 -2.75
C GLN A 987 4.30 2.03 -3.28
N ILE A 988 3.99 0.77 -3.60
CA ILE A 988 2.67 0.33 -4.08
C ILE A 988 1.78 -0.09 -2.90
N LEU A 989 0.50 0.26 -3.01
CA LEU A 989 -0.60 -0.11 -2.12
C LEU A 989 -1.31 -1.39 -2.61
#